data_AF-A0A2N3HIH1-F1
#
_entry.id   AF-A0A2N3HIH1-F1
#
_cell.length_a   1.000
_cell.length_b   1.000
_cell.length_c   1.000
_cell.angle_alpha   90.00
_cell.angle_beta   90.00
_cell.angle_gamma   90.00
#
_symmetry.space_group_name_H-M   'P 1'
#
loop_
_entity.id
_entity.type
_entity.pdbx_description
1 polymer ?
#
loop_
_entity_poly.entity_id
_entity_poly.type
_entity_poly.pdbx_seq_one_letter_code
_entity_poly.pdbx_strand_id
1 'polypeptide(L)'
;MTLTQWLIFILIIQVIHGLGTWKLYQKAGRQAWEAFVPVYNGVILMKIINRPWWWVILMFLPVVNLIMFIVVWVETARSFGKNQPIDTFLAIITFGFYNYYLNYFTHVEHVKDRSLHPKSSSGEWASSILFAVVAATIVHTYFIQPFTIPSSSLEKSLLVGDFLFVSKFHYGARVPMTTVAAPMVHDTIPKLNVKSYLFDDHKGSDSWMNKLQLPYLRIPGFQKIKRNDIVVFNQPADTLLDMNNFQPDRNYYKPIDKKTNLVKRCVGVPGDSLEVRAGYVYINGKKNELPDRAHLQFSYFVQPKTSQFDPMFMANRYDITDRFQIINNQNTYYFSAISDEALKNFKNNPNVVSITPNIQEKGERDPGIFPHNPQYNWNNDFFGPLYIPEAGKTIDINLEVLPLYKRAISEYEGNTLEVKNKQIYINGKVATTYTFKHDYYWMMGDNRHNSLDARAWGLVPFTHVVGKPVFIWMSWNSFGQGFNKIRWERMFTTVNDSGKATSFFIPFLILLVAFILFNKWFQKNREKLIVKTIGTEKKYSSVANRIKAAFIDSVILVGAIYLTSEIFALFDSIPNIVKIIVSVIIFVLYDPLLTSMNGGTIGHSASKITVRKDGEFDKYISFPNAFIRFLFKVTLGWISLLTITGNEKKKAIHDYVAKSVVIDKEG
;
A
#
# COMPACT_ATOMS: atom_id res chain seq x y z
N MET A 1 9.82 -25.43 5.45
CA MET A 1 9.25 -26.78 5.27
C MET A 1 9.08 -27.08 3.78
N THR A 2 9.21 -28.33 3.33
CA THR A 2 8.85 -28.74 1.95
C THR A 2 7.33 -28.67 1.74
N LEU A 3 6.87 -28.72 0.49
CA LEU A 3 5.43 -28.76 0.19
C LEU A 3 4.74 -29.95 0.89
N THR A 4 5.40 -31.11 0.89
CA THR A 4 4.92 -32.32 1.58
C THR A 4 4.83 -32.12 3.10
N GLN A 5 5.83 -31.48 3.72
CA GLN A 5 5.79 -31.17 5.15
C GLN A 5 4.65 -30.20 5.48
N TRP A 6 4.41 -29.19 4.63
CA TRP A 6 3.27 -28.29 4.77
C TRP A 6 1.93 -29.02 4.64
N LEU A 7 1.81 -29.96 3.70
CA LEU A 7 0.61 -30.79 3.56
C LEU A 7 0.35 -31.62 4.82
N ILE A 8 1.37 -32.29 5.36
CA ILE A 8 1.27 -33.06 6.60
C ILE A 8 0.87 -32.16 7.77
N PHE A 9 1.51 -30.98 7.89
CA PHE A 9 1.16 -30.01 8.93
C PHE A 9 -0.31 -29.56 8.83
N ILE A 10 -0.78 -29.23 7.63
CA ILE A 10 -2.19 -28.87 7.41
C ILE A 10 -3.11 -30.02 7.81
N LEU A 11 -2.80 -31.27 7.46
CA LEU A 11 -3.59 -32.44 7.85
C LEU A 11 -3.63 -32.63 9.38
N ILE A 12 -2.51 -32.43 10.08
CA ILE A 12 -2.47 -32.46 11.55
C ILE A 12 -3.39 -31.37 12.13
N ILE A 13 -3.32 -30.15 11.61
CA ILE A 13 -4.21 -29.05 12.02
C ILE A 13 -5.68 -29.40 11.75
N GLN A 14 -6.00 -30.08 10.66
CA GLN A 14 -7.37 -30.55 10.37
C GLN A 14 -7.85 -31.59 11.40
N VAL A 15 -6.99 -32.53 11.81
CA VAL A 15 -7.34 -33.51 12.86
C VAL A 15 -7.59 -32.81 14.19
N ILE A 16 -6.73 -31.85 14.57
CA ILE A 16 -6.92 -31.03 15.77
C ILE A 16 -8.27 -30.30 15.67
N HIS A 17 -8.54 -29.61 14.57
CA HIS A 17 -9.82 -28.93 14.37
C HIS A 17 -11.04 -29.88 14.48
N GLY A 18 -10.95 -31.07 13.86
CA GLY A 18 -11.97 -32.10 13.95
C GLY A 18 -12.22 -32.56 15.39
N LEU A 19 -11.15 -32.85 16.14
CA LEU A 19 -11.24 -33.21 17.57
C LEU A 19 -11.89 -32.11 18.42
N GLY A 20 -11.72 -30.85 18.04
CA GLY A 20 -12.32 -29.70 18.72
C GLY A 20 -13.79 -29.44 18.37
N THR A 21 -14.33 -30.07 17.32
CA THR A 21 -15.65 -29.67 16.77
C THR A 21 -16.61 -30.83 16.45
N TRP A 22 -16.15 -32.08 16.37
CA TRP A 22 -16.98 -33.21 15.93
C TRP A 22 -18.27 -33.43 16.74
N LYS A 23 -18.28 -33.20 18.06
CA LYS A 23 -19.51 -33.29 18.87
C LYS A 23 -20.43 -32.09 18.63
N LEU A 24 -19.87 -30.92 18.33
CA LEU A 24 -20.65 -29.76 17.89
C LEU A 24 -21.36 -30.06 16.56
N TYR A 25 -20.72 -30.77 15.64
CA TYR A 25 -21.36 -31.25 14.40
C TYR A 25 -22.54 -32.18 14.73
N GLN A 26 -22.35 -33.16 15.60
CA GLN A 26 -23.45 -34.03 16.05
C GLN A 26 -24.61 -33.25 16.68
N LYS A 27 -24.31 -32.27 17.55
CA LYS A 27 -25.30 -31.36 18.15
C LYS A 27 -26.05 -30.51 17.09
N ALA A 28 -25.44 -30.28 15.93
CA ALA A 28 -26.06 -29.62 14.78
C ALA A 28 -26.77 -30.58 13.80
N GLY A 29 -26.92 -31.87 14.16
CA GLY A 29 -27.55 -32.89 13.32
C GLY A 29 -26.68 -33.40 12.17
N ARG A 30 -25.35 -33.28 12.29
CA ARG A 30 -24.34 -33.74 11.31
C ARG A 30 -23.63 -35.00 11.79
N GLN A 31 -22.96 -35.70 10.87
CA GLN A 31 -22.21 -36.92 11.22
C GLN A 31 -20.81 -36.56 11.73
N ALA A 32 -20.29 -37.32 12.70
CA ALA A 32 -19.01 -37.02 13.36
C ALA A 32 -17.82 -36.97 12.39
N TRP A 33 -17.76 -37.89 11.42
CA TRP A 33 -16.67 -37.98 10.46
C TRP A 33 -16.58 -36.75 9.55
N GLU A 34 -17.69 -36.02 9.36
CA GLU A 34 -17.72 -34.82 8.51
C GLU A 34 -16.79 -33.73 9.04
N ALA A 35 -16.50 -33.71 10.34
CA ALA A 35 -15.57 -32.76 10.96
C ALA A 35 -14.09 -33.03 10.64
N PHE A 36 -13.75 -34.24 10.18
CA PHE A 36 -12.37 -34.68 9.94
C PHE A 36 -11.95 -34.68 8.47
N VAL A 37 -12.90 -34.65 7.53
CA VAL A 37 -12.59 -34.63 6.09
C VAL A 37 -12.16 -33.22 5.68
N PRO A 38 -10.90 -33.00 5.27
CA PRO A 38 -10.40 -31.67 4.92
C PRO A 38 -11.26 -31.01 3.84
N VAL A 39 -11.42 -29.69 3.91
CA VAL A 39 -12.28 -28.86 3.04
C VAL A 39 -13.78 -29.13 3.22
N TYR A 40 -14.21 -30.39 3.19
CA TYR A 40 -15.60 -30.76 3.42
C TYR A 40 -16.07 -30.34 4.81
N ASN A 41 -15.24 -30.54 5.84
CA ASN A 41 -15.48 -30.05 7.19
C ASN A 41 -15.74 -28.54 7.20
N GLY A 42 -14.90 -27.74 6.54
CA GLY A 42 -15.08 -26.30 6.41
C GLY A 42 -16.42 -25.94 5.74
N VAL A 43 -16.80 -26.62 4.66
CA VAL A 43 -18.07 -26.39 3.96
C VAL A 43 -19.27 -26.69 4.86
N ILE A 44 -19.23 -27.79 5.61
CA ILE A 44 -20.29 -28.15 6.56
C ILE A 44 -20.31 -27.18 7.74
N LEU A 45 -19.15 -26.78 8.26
CA LEU A 45 -19.07 -25.77 9.32
C LEU A 45 -19.70 -24.45 8.90
N MET A 46 -19.42 -23.96 7.68
CA MET A 46 -20.04 -22.74 7.15
C MET A 46 -21.57 -22.86 7.16
N LYS A 47 -22.13 -24.03 6.80
CA LYS A 47 -23.58 -24.29 6.90
C LYS A 47 -24.07 -24.27 8.35
N ILE A 48 -23.33 -24.86 9.30
CA ILE A 48 -23.66 -24.85 10.73
C ILE A 48 -23.68 -23.40 11.29
N ILE A 49 -22.77 -22.54 10.83
CA ILE A 49 -22.67 -21.14 11.28
C ILE A 49 -23.46 -20.14 10.42
N ASN A 50 -24.31 -20.62 9.50
CA ASN A 50 -25.11 -19.80 8.57
C ASN A 50 -24.26 -18.83 7.73
N ARG A 51 -23.05 -19.24 7.31
CA ARG A 51 -22.18 -18.47 6.40
C ARG A 51 -22.10 -19.12 5.01
N PRO A 52 -21.80 -18.35 3.96
CA PRO A 52 -21.63 -18.91 2.64
C PRO A 52 -20.47 -19.92 2.58
N TRP A 53 -20.64 -21.02 1.86
CA TRP A 53 -19.61 -22.06 1.73
C TRP A 53 -18.29 -21.53 1.16
N TRP A 54 -18.34 -20.49 0.31
CA TRP A 54 -17.15 -19.91 -0.33
C TRP A 54 -16.20 -19.23 0.66
N TRP A 55 -16.61 -18.97 1.90
CA TRP A 55 -15.71 -18.49 2.97
C TRP A 55 -14.55 -19.45 3.24
N VAL A 56 -14.73 -20.74 2.94
CA VAL A 56 -13.65 -21.74 3.01
C VAL A 56 -12.47 -21.34 2.13
N ILE A 57 -12.69 -20.73 0.96
CA ILE A 57 -11.62 -20.25 0.06
C ILE A 57 -10.75 -19.19 0.78
N LEU A 58 -11.38 -18.28 1.54
CA LEU A 58 -10.66 -17.24 2.28
C LEU A 58 -9.79 -17.81 3.40
N MET A 59 -10.13 -18.98 3.94
CA MET A 59 -9.32 -19.69 4.95
C MET A 59 -8.04 -20.32 4.37
N PHE A 60 -7.92 -20.41 3.04
CA PHE A 60 -6.71 -20.87 2.36
C PHE A 60 -5.86 -19.73 1.79
N LEU A 61 -6.33 -18.48 1.84
CA LEU A 61 -5.54 -17.32 1.42
C LEU A 61 -4.64 -16.85 2.57
N PRO A 62 -3.29 -16.92 2.44
CA PRO A 62 -2.40 -16.44 3.49
C PRO A 62 -2.67 -14.98 3.89
N VAL A 63 -2.44 -14.68 5.17
CA VAL A 63 -2.77 -13.42 5.86
C VAL A 63 -4.27 -13.23 6.10
N VAL A 64 -5.09 -13.47 5.08
CA VAL A 64 -6.57 -13.40 5.18
C VAL A 64 -7.09 -14.52 6.07
N ASN A 65 -6.52 -15.72 5.94
CA ASN A 65 -6.89 -16.90 6.72
C ASN A 65 -6.77 -16.67 8.23
N LEU A 66 -5.76 -15.93 8.71
CA LEU A 66 -5.57 -15.63 10.13
C LEU A 66 -6.77 -14.86 10.70
N ILE A 67 -7.27 -13.88 9.95
CA ILE A 67 -8.47 -13.13 10.33
C ILE A 67 -9.68 -14.04 10.25
N MET A 68 -9.84 -14.81 9.17
CA MET A 68 -10.99 -15.69 8.97
C MET A 68 -11.08 -16.79 10.03
N PHE A 69 -9.97 -17.37 10.49
CA PHE A 69 -9.99 -18.37 11.56
C PHE A 69 -10.55 -17.79 12.85
N ILE A 70 -10.14 -16.57 13.23
CA ILE A 70 -10.67 -15.87 14.40
C ILE A 70 -12.19 -15.68 14.26
N VAL A 71 -12.64 -15.22 13.09
CA VAL A 71 -14.07 -15.03 12.81
C VAL A 71 -14.82 -16.35 12.94
N VAL A 72 -14.32 -17.42 12.33
CA VAL A 72 -14.96 -18.75 12.36
C VAL A 72 -15.00 -19.30 13.79
N TRP A 73 -13.98 -19.11 14.61
CA TRP A 73 -13.98 -19.56 16.00
C TRP A 73 -15.06 -18.87 16.82
N VAL A 74 -15.18 -17.55 16.70
CA VAL A 74 -16.20 -16.74 17.39
C VAL A 74 -17.60 -17.12 16.89
N GLU A 75 -17.78 -17.25 15.57
CA GLU A 75 -19.06 -17.56 14.96
C GLU A 75 -19.52 -18.99 15.27
N THR A 76 -18.58 -19.93 15.46
CA THR A 76 -18.88 -21.29 15.93
C THR A 76 -19.49 -21.23 17.33
N ALA A 77 -18.82 -20.58 18.29
CA ALA A 77 -19.34 -20.42 19.65
C ALA A 77 -20.75 -19.79 19.67
N ARG A 78 -20.96 -18.73 18.88
CA ARG A 78 -22.25 -18.03 18.74
C ARG A 78 -23.37 -18.92 18.21
N SER A 79 -23.08 -19.83 17.28
CA SER A 79 -24.05 -20.81 16.76
C SER A 79 -24.50 -21.85 17.78
N PHE A 80 -23.78 -21.97 18.90
CA PHE A 80 -24.13 -22.81 20.04
C PHE A 80 -24.59 -21.99 21.25
N GLY A 81 -25.14 -20.79 21.00
CA GLY A 81 -25.74 -19.93 22.02
C GLY A 81 -24.75 -19.08 22.84
N LYS A 82 -23.45 -19.17 22.58
CA LYS A 82 -22.40 -18.44 23.32
C LYS A 82 -22.12 -17.09 22.66
N ASN A 83 -22.94 -16.11 23.02
CA ASN A 83 -23.00 -14.78 22.40
C ASN A 83 -22.48 -13.64 23.28
N GLN A 84 -21.96 -13.93 24.47
CA GLN A 84 -21.50 -12.88 25.39
C GLN A 84 -20.11 -12.34 24.97
N PRO A 85 -19.75 -11.11 25.38
CA PRO A 85 -18.41 -10.56 25.13
C PRO A 85 -17.29 -11.45 25.66
N ILE A 86 -17.51 -12.12 26.81
CA ILE A 86 -16.56 -13.07 27.38
C ILE A 86 -16.36 -14.29 26.49
N ASP A 87 -17.40 -14.80 25.83
CA ASP A 87 -17.31 -15.92 24.89
C ASP A 87 -16.45 -15.54 23.67
N THR A 88 -16.65 -14.32 23.17
CA THR A 88 -15.87 -13.77 22.05
C THR A 88 -14.40 -13.61 22.47
N PHE A 89 -14.15 -13.04 23.65
CA PHE A 89 -12.80 -12.89 24.19
C PHE A 89 -12.10 -14.24 24.37
N LEU A 90 -12.78 -15.22 24.99
CA LEU A 90 -12.27 -16.57 25.19
C LEU A 90 -11.96 -17.26 23.86
N ALA A 91 -12.85 -17.18 22.86
CA ALA A 91 -12.60 -17.74 21.54
C ALA A 91 -11.34 -17.16 20.87
N ILE A 92 -11.07 -15.86 21.05
CA ILE A 92 -9.90 -15.19 20.47
C ILE A 92 -8.63 -15.53 21.24
N ILE A 93 -8.60 -15.31 22.56
CA ILE A 93 -7.38 -15.43 23.37
C ILE A 93 -6.90 -16.88 23.51
N THR A 94 -7.83 -17.83 23.48
CA THR A 94 -7.50 -19.25 23.48
C THR A 94 -7.23 -19.80 22.07
N PHE A 95 -7.11 -18.95 21.05
CA PHE A 95 -6.89 -19.37 19.66
C PHE A 95 -7.87 -20.47 19.20
N GLY A 96 -9.14 -20.31 19.55
CA GLY A 96 -10.21 -21.25 19.21
C GLY A 96 -10.35 -22.46 20.14
N PHE A 97 -9.47 -22.68 21.12
CA PHE A 97 -9.60 -23.78 22.09
C PHE A 97 -10.85 -23.66 22.98
N TYR A 98 -11.47 -22.48 23.08
CA TYR A 98 -12.80 -22.34 23.69
C TYR A 98 -13.84 -23.27 23.04
N ASN A 99 -13.73 -23.54 21.73
CA ASN A 99 -14.64 -24.48 21.06
C ASN A 99 -14.46 -25.93 21.56
N TYR A 100 -13.27 -26.33 21.99
CA TYR A 100 -13.08 -27.62 22.67
C TYR A 100 -13.86 -27.67 23.99
N TYR A 101 -13.84 -26.58 24.74
CA TYR A 101 -14.61 -26.48 25.98
C TYR A 101 -16.11 -26.66 25.73
N LEU A 102 -16.64 -26.03 24.68
CA LEU A 102 -18.03 -26.20 24.25
C LEU A 102 -18.33 -27.61 23.70
N ASN A 103 -17.35 -28.22 23.04
CA ASN A 103 -17.47 -29.54 22.45
C ASN A 103 -17.58 -30.64 23.51
N TYR A 104 -16.78 -30.58 24.58
CA TYR A 104 -16.66 -31.66 25.59
C TYR A 104 -17.32 -31.36 26.93
N PHE A 105 -17.20 -30.14 27.44
CA PHE A 105 -17.45 -29.83 28.85
C PHE A 105 -18.70 -28.99 29.08
N THR A 106 -19.35 -28.50 28.02
CA THR A 106 -20.58 -27.71 28.11
C THR A 106 -21.73 -28.36 27.35
N HIS A 107 -22.90 -28.39 27.98
CA HIS A 107 -24.13 -28.70 27.27
C HIS A 107 -24.55 -27.47 26.45
N VAL A 108 -24.56 -27.61 25.13
CA VAL A 108 -24.93 -26.55 24.20
C VAL A 108 -25.83 -27.11 23.11
N GLU A 109 -26.81 -26.32 22.68
CA GLU A 109 -27.72 -26.64 21.60
C GLU A 109 -27.40 -25.81 20.36
N HIS A 110 -27.60 -26.39 19.18
CA HIS A 110 -27.37 -25.68 17.92
C HIS A 110 -28.55 -24.77 17.59
N VAL A 111 -28.26 -23.48 17.42
CA VAL A 111 -29.25 -22.47 17.03
C VAL A 111 -29.34 -22.41 15.51
N LYS A 112 -30.23 -23.23 14.91
CA LYS A 112 -30.35 -23.40 13.45
C LYS A 112 -30.60 -22.09 12.68
N ASP A 113 -31.54 -21.28 13.13
CA ASP A 113 -31.92 -20.02 12.45
C ASP A 113 -31.29 -18.79 13.11
N ARG A 114 -30.02 -18.90 13.52
CA ARG A 114 -29.31 -17.78 14.14
C ARG A 114 -29.20 -16.61 13.15
N SER A 115 -29.79 -15.48 13.51
CA SER A 115 -29.58 -14.22 12.79
C SER A 115 -28.09 -13.87 12.71
N LEU A 116 -27.64 -13.47 11.52
CA LEU A 116 -26.28 -13.01 11.28
C LEU A 116 -26.09 -11.53 11.63
N HIS A 117 -27.19 -10.82 11.89
CA HIS A 117 -27.17 -9.42 12.27
C HIS A 117 -26.79 -9.30 13.75
N PRO A 118 -25.74 -8.52 14.07
CA PRO A 118 -25.37 -8.27 15.45
C PRO A 118 -26.52 -7.64 16.22
N LYS A 119 -26.76 -8.12 17.45
CA LYS A 119 -27.85 -7.62 18.32
C LYS A 119 -27.54 -6.25 18.94
N SER A 120 -26.31 -5.77 18.81
CA SER A 120 -25.87 -4.47 19.34
C SER A 120 -25.24 -3.63 18.24
N SER A 121 -25.38 -2.30 18.34
CA SER A 121 -24.75 -1.35 17.41
C SER A 121 -23.22 -1.47 17.40
N SER A 122 -22.62 -1.81 18.55
CA SER A 122 -21.17 -2.08 18.65
C SER A 122 -20.75 -3.31 17.86
N GLY A 123 -21.57 -4.37 17.85
CA GLY A 123 -21.33 -5.57 17.05
C GLY A 123 -21.50 -5.34 15.56
N GLU A 124 -22.45 -4.49 15.15
CA GLU A 124 -22.67 -4.10 13.76
C GLU A 124 -21.49 -3.31 13.19
N TRP A 125 -20.98 -2.34 13.97
CA TRP A 125 -19.77 -1.60 13.65
C TRP A 125 -18.54 -2.52 13.54
N ALA A 126 -18.34 -3.41 14.53
CA ALA A 126 -17.22 -4.35 14.53
C ALA A 126 -17.26 -5.30 13.32
N SER A 127 -18.44 -5.81 12.96
CA SER A 127 -18.62 -6.66 11.78
C SER A 127 -18.31 -5.91 10.47
N SER A 128 -18.73 -4.65 10.37
CA SER A 128 -18.49 -3.81 9.18
C SER A 128 -17.01 -3.50 9.01
N ILE A 129 -16.31 -3.16 10.10
CA ILE A 129 -14.87 -2.93 10.08
C ILE A 129 -14.12 -4.21 9.75
N LEU A 130 -14.48 -5.32 10.38
CA LEU A 130 -13.86 -6.61 10.11
C LEU A 130 -13.97 -6.97 8.62
N PHE A 131 -15.15 -6.79 8.02
CA PHE A 131 -15.33 -6.99 6.58
C PHE A 131 -14.45 -6.06 5.74
N ALA A 132 -14.41 -4.77 6.09
CA ALA A 132 -13.56 -3.79 5.42
C ALA A 132 -12.07 -4.13 5.54
N VAL A 133 -11.61 -4.59 6.70
CA VAL A 133 -10.24 -5.02 6.95
C VAL A 133 -9.90 -6.27 6.13
N VAL A 134 -10.79 -7.26 6.07
CA VAL A 134 -10.61 -8.46 5.22
C VAL A 134 -10.51 -8.06 3.75
N ALA A 135 -11.45 -7.25 3.25
CA ALA A 135 -11.45 -6.77 1.87
C ALA A 135 -10.18 -5.96 1.55
N ALA A 136 -9.81 -5.01 2.41
CA ALA A 136 -8.59 -4.22 2.27
C ALA A 136 -7.33 -5.09 2.29
N THR A 137 -7.28 -6.11 3.15
CA THR A 137 -6.17 -7.07 3.24
C THR A 137 -6.05 -7.88 1.94
N ILE A 138 -7.15 -8.36 1.38
CA ILE A 138 -7.18 -9.07 0.09
C ILE A 138 -6.64 -8.17 -1.02
N VAL A 139 -7.21 -6.96 -1.16
CA VAL A 139 -6.80 -5.99 -2.18
C VAL A 139 -5.33 -5.65 -2.05
N HIS A 140 -4.87 -5.32 -0.84
CA HIS A 140 -3.49 -4.96 -0.55
C HIS A 140 -2.49 -6.09 -0.82
N THR A 141 -2.87 -7.32 -0.45
CA THR A 141 -1.99 -8.48 -0.54
C THR A 141 -1.87 -8.98 -1.98
N TYR A 142 -2.99 -9.08 -2.72
CA TYR A 142 -3.04 -9.78 -4.01
C TYR A 142 -3.29 -8.88 -5.22
N PHE A 143 -3.84 -7.68 -5.07
CA PHE A 143 -4.25 -6.85 -6.21
C PHE A 143 -3.39 -5.61 -6.39
N ILE A 144 -3.44 -4.68 -5.45
CA ILE A 144 -2.83 -3.35 -5.55
C ILE A 144 -2.18 -2.99 -4.22
N GLN A 145 -0.94 -2.55 -4.26
CA GLN A 145 -0.22 -2.05 -3.09
C GLN A 145 0.23 -0.59 -3.32
N PRO A 146 -0.01 0.31 -2.35
CA PRO A 146 0.51 1.67 -2.41
C PRO A 146 2.00 1.69 -2.06
N PHE A 147 2.78 2.50 -2.77
CA PHE A 147 4.19 2.78 -2.49
C PHE A 147 4.47 4.28 -2.59
N THR A 148 5.47 4.75 -1.86
CA THR A 148 5.98 6.12 -1.96
C THR A 148 7.36 6.09 -2.59
N ILE A 149 7.71 7.11 -3.38
CA ILE A 149 9.06 7.30 -3.94
C ILE A 149 9.87 8.22 -3.02
N PRO A 150 10.83 7.68 -2.23
CA PRO A 150 11.62 8.50 -1.29
C PRO A 150 12.94 9.02 -1.89
N SER A 151 13.37 8.53 -3.06
CA SER A 151 14.72 8.75 -3.61
C SER A 151 14.68 9.13 -5.09
N SER A 152 15.68 9.88 -5.57
CA SER A 152 15.76 10.43 -6.93
C SER A 152 16.32 9.48 -8.00
N SER A 153 16.43 8.18 -7.73
CA SER A 153 17.00 7.19 -8.69
C SER A 153 16.24 7.06 -10.03
N LEU A 154 14.96 7.43 -10.05
CA LEU A 154 14.11 7.51 -11.25
C LEU A 154 13.63 8.93 -11.52
N GLU A 155 14.28 9.94 -10.93
CA GLU A 155 13.87 11.35 -11.01
C GLU A 155 13.69 11.78 -12.47
N LYS A 156 12.75 12.70 -12.70
CA LYS A 156 12.14 13.09 -14.00
C LYS A 156 11.14 12.09 -14.58
N SER A 157 11.35 10.78 -14.42
CA SER A 157 10.34 9.77 -14.78
C SER A 157 9.33 9.58 -13.63
N LEU A 158 9.85 9.31 -12.43
CA LEU A 158 9.11 9.25 -11.17
C LEU A 158 9.82 10.15 -10.15
N LEU A 159 9.10 11.12 -9.62
CA LEU A 159 9.68 12.15 -8.76
C LEU A 159 9.70 11.72 -7.31
N VAL A 160 10.67 12.21 -6.54
CA VAL A 160 10.61 12.15 -5.07
C VAL A 160 9.29 12.77 -4.59
N GLY A 161 8.56 12.01 -3.76
CA GLY A 161 7.23 12.38 -3.27
C GLY A 161 6.06 11.91 -4.14
N ASP A 162 6.29 11.17 -5.23
CA ASP A 162 5.22 10.46 -5.94
C ASP A 162 4.71 9.28 -5.11
N PHE A 163 3.38 9.10 -5.09
CA PHE A 163 2.70 7.98 -4.47
C PHE A 163 2.06 7.11 -5.54
N LEU A 164 2.46 5.86 -5.59
CA LEU A 164 2.15 4.91 -6.66
C LEU A 164 1.15 3.88 -6.18
N PHE A 165 0.21 3.51 -7.06
CA PHE A 165 -0.43 2.21 -7.02
C PHE A 165 0.33 1.22 -7.89
N VAL A 166 0.76 0.13 -7.26
CA VAL A 166 1.47 -0.97 -7.90
C VAL A 166 0.53 -2.15 -8.02
N SER A 167 0.26 -2.54 -9.25
CA SER A 167 -0.54 -3.72 -9.55
C SER A 167 0.33 -4.98 -9.47
N LYS A 168 -0.08 -5.91 -8.61
CA LYS A 168 0.56 -7.22 -8.44
C LYS A 168 0.11 -8.22 -9.50
N PHE A 169 -1.11 -8.09 -10.00
CA PHE A 169 -1.69 -9.03 -10.96
C PHE A 169 -1.11 -8.92 -12.38
N HIS A 170 -0.55 -7.76 -12.78
CA HIS A 170 0.08 -7.63 -14.10
C HIS A 170 1.18 -8.67 -14.34
N TYR A 171 2.06 -8.85 -13.34
CA TYR A 171 3.16 -9.83 -13.39
C TYR A 171 2.89 -11.07 -12.51
N GLY A 172 1.64 -11.25 -12.08
CA GLY A 172 1.23 -12.34 -11.21
C GLY A 172 1.49 -12.07 -9.74
N ALA A 173 0.44 -12.16 -8.92
CA ALA A 173 0.55 -11.87 -7.50
C ALA A 173 1.32 -12.97 -6.77
N ARG A 174 2.39 -12.58 -6.06
CA ARG A 174 3.15 -13.51 -5.22
C ARG A 174 2.40 -13.75 -3.91
N VAL A 175 2.28 -15.02 -3.53
CA VAL A 175 1.73 -15.40 -2.23
C VAL A 175 2.75 -15.02 -1.13
N PRO A 176 2.33 -14.40 -0.02
CA PRO A 176 3.21 -14.11 1.10
C PRO A 176 3.94 -15.36 1.58
N MET A 177 5.27 -15.27 1.76
CA MET A 177 6.10 -16.38 2.26
C MET A 177 6.19 -16.34 3.77
N THR A 178 6.23 -15.13 4.33
CA THR A 178 6.32 -14.94 5.77
C THR A 178 4.96 -15.17 6.43
N THR A 179 4.82 -16.27 7.16
CA THR A 179 3.56 -16.67 7.82
C THR A 179 3.24 -15.87 9.08
N VAL A 180 4.28 -15.50 9.84
CA VAL A 180 4.14 -14.75 11.08
C VAL A 180 4.80 -13.39 10.91
N ALA A 181 3.99 -12.37 10.74
CA ALA A 181 4.40 -10.98 10.66
C ALA A 181 3.35 -10.04 11.25
N ALA A 182 3.80 -8.88 11.72
CA ALA A 182 2.92 -7.79 12.10
C ALA A 182 2.12 -7.31 10.88
N PRO A 183 0.81 -7.09 11.03
CA PRO A 183 -0.04 -6.68 9.93
C PRO A 183 0.35 -5.28 9.43
N MET A 184 0.36 -5.10 8.11
CA MET A 184 0.65 -3.82 7.44
C MET A 184 2.04 -3.21 7.73
N VAL A 185 2.98 -3.98 8.30
CA VAL A 185 4.37 -3.57 8.53
C VAL A 185 5.30 -4.41 7.65
N HIS A 186 6.22 -3.73 6.93
CA HIS A 186 7.11 -4.40 5.98
C HIS A 186 8.27 -5.09 6.67
N ASP A 187 9.23 -4.33 7.22
CA ASP A 187 10.50 -4.84 7.76
C ASP A 187 10.60 -4.68 9.28
N THR A 188 10.45 -3.48 9.81
CA THR A 188 10.74 -3.11 11.20
C THR A 188 9.53 -2.47 11.86
N ILE A 189 9.23 -2.85 13.10
CA ILE A 189 8.14 -2.25 13.87
C ILE A 189 8.53 -0.82 14.22
N PRO A 190 7.76 0.20 13.79
CA PRO A 190 8.07 1.60 14.08
C PRO A 190 8.22 1.84 15.58
N LYS A 191 9.17 2.69 15.97
CA LYS A 191 9.53 3.06 17.36
C LYS A 191 10.21 1.96 18.18
N LEU A 192 9.93 0.68 17.93
CA LEU A 192 10.55 -0.42 18.67
C LEU A 192 11.88 -0.89 18.05
N ASN A 193 12.14 -0.59 16.78
CA ASN A 193 13.35 -0.99 16.05
C ASN A 193 13.63 -2.51 16.10
N VAL A 194 12.57 -3.32 16.23
CA VAL A 194 12.62 -4.78 16.17
C VAL A 194 11.99 -5.28 14.87
N LYS A 195 12.39 -6.46 14.41
CA LYS A 195 11.82 -7.09 13.21
C LYS A 195 10.30 -7.21 13.35
N SER A 196 9.59 -6.88 12.28
CA SER A 196 8.14 -7.06 12.17
C SER A 196 7.72 -8.49 11.82
N TYR A 197 8.65 -9.43 11.73
CA TYR A 197 8.41 -10.80 11.28
C TYR A 197 9.30 -11.80 12.00
N LEU A 198 8.83 -13.05 12.04
CA LEU A 198 9.55 -14.17 12.63
C LEU A 198 10.51 -14.78 11.62
N PHE A 199 11.81 -14.51 11.77
CA PHE A 199 12.87 -15.08 10.94
C PHE A 199 14.24 -14.95 11.62
N ASP A 200 15.02 -16.03 11.56
CA ASP A 200 16.43 -16.05 11.93
C ASP A 200 17.27 -15.57 10.74
N ASP A 201 17.93 -14.43 10.94
CA ASP A 201 18.64 -13.67 9.92
C ASP A 201 20.11 -14.09 9.73
N HIS A 202 20.55 -15.18 10.37
CA HIS A 202 21.88 -15.73 10.15
C HIS A 202 21.94 -16.48 8.82
N LYS A 203 23.08 -16.33 8.10
CA LYS A 203 23.28 -17.01 6.83
C LYS A 203 23.18 -18.53 7.01
N GLY A 204 22.32 -19.17 6.23
CA GLY A 204 22.18 -20.63 6.24
C GLY A 204 21.51 -21.20 7.50
N SER A 205 20.82 -20.38 8.31
CA SER A 205 20.12 -20.87 9.50
C SER A 205 19.01 -21.88 9.17
N ASP A 206 19.05 -23.04 9.84
CA ASP A 206 18.00 -24.08 9.84
C ASP A 206 17.02 -23.95 11.03
N SER A 207 16.91 -22.73 11.59
CA SER A 207 16.01 -22.44 12.71
C SER A 207 14.56 -22.84 12.41
N TRP A 208 13.84 -23.29 13.44
CA TRP A 208 12.41 -23.59 13.35
C TRP A 208 11.59 -22.38 12.88
N MET A 209 12.04 -21.15 13.18
CA MET A 209 11.45 -19.91 12.69
C MET A 209 11.48 -19.82 11.16
N ASN A 210 12.61 -20.19 10.55
CA ASN A 210 12.78 -20.17 9.09
C ASN A 210 11.97 -21.28 8.42
N LYS A 211 11.74 -22.39 9.13
CA LYS A 211 10.91 -23.51 8.64
C LYS A 211 9.43 -23.14 8.48
N LEU A 212 8.94 -22.13 9.20
CA LEU A 212 7.57 -21.60 9.11
C LEU A 212 7.31 -20.76 7.85
N GLN A 213 8.31 -20.53 6.99
CA GLN A 213 8.10 -19.85 5.72
C GLN A 213 7.34 -20.74 4.72
N LEU A 214 6.36 -20.16 4.03
CA LEU A 214 5.68 -20.80 2.91
C LEU A 214 6.63 -20.87 1.70
N PRO A 215 6.57 -21.96 0.90
CA PRO A 215 7.32 -22.03 -0.33
C PRO A 215 6.90 -20.91 -1.29
N TYR A 216 7.81 -20.53 -2.17
CA TYR A 216 7.51 -19.55 -3.22
C TYR A 216 6.33 -20.04 -4.06
N LEU A 217 5.26 -19.24 -4.11
CA LEU A 217 4.12 -19.44 -4.98
C LEU A 217 3.71 -18.11 -5.61
N ARG A 218 3.38 -18.14 -6.90
CA ARG A 218 2.89 -16.99 -7.65
C ARG A 218 1.68 -17.37 -8.47
N ILE A 219 0.64 -16.55 -8.38
CA ILE A 219 -0.55 -16.63 -9.22
C ILE A 219 -0.17 -16.17 -10.63
N PRO A 220 -0.62 -16.82 -11.71
CA PRO A 220 -0.34 -16.38 -13.08
C PRO A 220 -0.64 -14.90 -13.30
N GLY A 221 0.25 -14.21 -14.02
CA GLY A 221 0.08 -12.81 -14.41
C GLY A 221 -0.58 -12.66 -15.77
N PHE A 222 -1.11 -11.47 -16.05
CA PHE A 222 -1.69 -11.17 -17.37
C PHE A 222 -0.64 -10.86 -18.45
N GLN A 223 0.58 -10.49 -18.06
CA GLN A 223 1.66 -10.20 -19.00
C GLN A 223 3.04 -10.49 -18.40
N LYS A 224 4.02 -10.65 -19.28
CA LYS A 224 5.45 -10.67 -18.90
C LYS A 224 5.97 -9.23 -18.76
N ILE A 225 7.08 -9.07 -18.05
CA ILE A 225 7.78 -7.79 -17.96
C ILE A 225 8.36 -7.46 -19.33
N LYS A 226 8.11 -6.25 -19.82
CA LYS A 226 8.66 -5.76 -21.08
C LYS A 226 9.91 -4.93 -20.81
N ARG A 227 10.79 -4.86 -21.80
CA ARG A 227 11.92 -3.94 -21.76
C ARG A 227 11.41 -2.51 -21.56
N ASN A 228 12.09 -1.77 -20.70
CA ASN A 228 11.78 -0.41 -20.25
C ASN A 228 10.52 -0.25 -19.40
N ASP A 229 9.82 -1.32 -18.99
CA ASP A 229 8.81 -1.21 -17.93
C ASP A 229 9.48 -0.72 -16.64
N ILE A 230 8.83 0.19 -15.92
CA ILE A 230 9.14 0.45 -14.52
C ILE A 230 8.57 -0.70 -13.69
N VAL A 231 9.39 -1.26 -12.79
CA VAL A 231 9.06 -2.46 -12.01
C VAL A 231 9.36 -2.20 -10.54
N VAL A 232 8.46 -2.65 -9.66
CA VAL A 232 8.74 -2.77 -8.22
C VAL A 232 9.21 -4.18 -7.93
N PHE A 233 10.31 -4.31 -7.21
CA PHE A 233 10.90 -5.59 -6.85
C PHE A 233 11.61 -5.50 -5.49
N ASN A 234 11.83 -6.64 -4.86
CA ASN A 234 12.63 -6.76 -3.67
C ASN A 234 14.12 -6.78 -4.04
N GLN A 235 14.96 -5.97 -3.42
CA GLN A 235 16.40 -5.92 -3.70
C GLN A 235 17.03 -7.31 -3.44
N PRO A 236 17.62 -7.98 -4.46
CA PRO A 236 18.08 -9.36 -4.29
C PRO A 236 19.26 -9.54 -3.32
N ALA A 237 20.08 -8.51 -3.16
CA ALA A 237 21.27 -8.50 -2.32
C ALA A 237 21.10 -7.79 -0.96
N ASP A 238 19.86 -7.59 -0.51
CA ASP A 238 19.58 -6.95 0.78
C ASP A 238 20.17 -7.74 1.96
N THR A 239 21.08 -7.08 2.69
CA THR A 239 21.64 -7.53 3.96
C THR A 239 21.53 -6.46 5.06
N LEU A 240 20.72 -5.42 4.84
CA LEU A 240 20.58 -4.30 5.75
C LEU A 240 19.54 -4.59 6.82
N LEU A 241 19.74 -4.15 8.07
CA LEU A 241 18.65 -4.15 9.06
C LEU A 241 17.62 -3.05 8.75
N ASP A 242 18.13 -1.84 8.48
CA ASP A 242 17.38 -0.63 8.14
C ASP A 242 17.84 -0.14 6.77
N MET A 243 16.91 0.16 5.86
CA MET A 243 17.23 0.69 4.53
C MET A 243 17.94 2.05 4.56
N ASN A 244 17.86 2.77 5.67
CA ASN A 244 18.51 4.07 5.86
C ASN A 244 19.92 3.94 6.44
N ASN A 245 20.34 2.75 6.87
CA ASN A 245 21.70 2.48 7.34
C ASN A 245 22.43 1.54 6.36
N PHE A 246 23.29 2.12 5.53
CA PHE A 246 24.12 1.39 4.56
C PHE A 246 25.40 0.78 5.15
N GLN A 247 25.66 0.95 6.45
CA GLN A 247 26.79 0.38 7.17
C GLN A 247 26.28 -0.40 8.40
N PRO A 248 25.62 -1.56 8.18
CA PRO A 248 25.17 -2.38 9.30
C PRO A 248 26.37 -3.03 10.01
N ASP A 249 26.20 -3.32 11.30
CA ASP A 249 27.19 -4.02 12.14
C ASP A 249 27.47 -5.45 11.66
N ARG A 250 26.49 -6.08 11.00
CA ARG A 250 26.59 -7.40 10.37
C ARG A 250 25.59 -7.53 9.22
N ASN A 251 25.62 -8.65 8.50
CA ASN A 251 24.63 -8.96 7.47
C ASN A 251 23.32 -9.51 8.08
N TYR A 252 22.19 -8.89 7.74
CA TYR A 252 20.85 -9.28 8.14
C TYR A 252 20.10 -9.93 6.97
N TYR A 253 20.04 -11.26 6.93
CA TYR A 253 19.32 -11.97 5.88
C TYR A 253 17.80 -11.91 6.12
N LYS A 254 17.03 -11.73 5.04
CA LYS A 254 15.57 -11.59 5.08
C LYS A 254 14.86 -12.54 4.11
N PRO A 255 13.63 -12.98 4.43
CA PRO A 255 12.71 -13.56 3.46
C PRO A 255 12.54 -12.64 2.24
N ILE A 256 12.31 -13.23 1.05
CA ILE A 256 12.20 -12.46 -0.20
C ILE A 256 11.13 -11.36 -0.09
N ASP A 257 9.99 -11.66 0.53
CA ASP A 257 8.87 -10.73 0.72
C ASP A 257 9.09 -9.66 1.81
N LYS A 258 10.21 -9.73 2.53
CA LYS A 258 10.62 -8.78 3.58
C LYS A 258 11.87 -7.98 3.24
N LYS A 259 12.52 -8.28 2.12
CA LYS A 259 13.62 -7.48 1.58
C LYS A 259 13.14 -6.10 1.13
N THR A 260 14.03 -5.12 1.13
CA THR A 260 13.78 -3.73 0.73
C THR A 260 13.13 -3.66 -0.66
N ASN A 261 12.03 -2.91 -0.77
CA ASN A 261 11.36 -2.68 -2.05
C ASN A 261 12.06 -1.55 -2.80
N LEU A 262 12.39 -1.79 -4.07
CA LEU A 262 12.96 -0.80 -4.96
C LEU A 262 12.09 -0.67 -6.21
N VAL A 263 12.13 0.53 -6.79
CA VAL A 263 11.51 0.83 -8.09
C VAL A 263 12.62 1.23 -9.06
N LYS A 264 12.68 0.56 -10.20
CA LYS A 264 13.68 0.79 -11.26
C LYS A 264 13.08 0.49 -12.64
N ARG A 265 13.77 0.87 -13.70
CA ARG A 265 13.43 0.51 -15.08
C ARG A 265 14.08 -0.82 -15.47
N CYS A 266 13.31 -1.73 -16.04
CA CYS A 266 13.79 -3.01 -16.55
C CYS A 266 14.44 -2.82 -17.93
N VAL A 267 15.71 -2.44 -17.97
CA VAL A 267 16.40 -2.14 -19.25
C VAL A 267 16.84 -3.40 -20.01
N GLY A 268 16.94 -4.55 -19.34
CA GLY A 268 17.25 -5.84 -19.96
C GLY A 268 16.32 -6.94 -19.46
N VAL A 269 15.86 -7.78 -20.39
CA VAL A 269 14.91 -8.89 -20.15
C VAL A 269 15.58 -10.25 -20.43
N PRO A 270 14.97 -11.39 -20.04
CA PRO A 270 15.54 -12.70 -20.30
C PRO A 270 15.91 -12.90 -21.77
N GLY A 271 17.11 -13.43 -22.02
CA GLY A 271 17.65 -13.67 -23.36
C GLY A 271 18.50 -12.51 -23.91
N ASP A 272 18.46 -11.33 -23.30
CA ASP A 272 19.23 -10.16 -23.77
C ASP A 272 20.73 -10.28 -23.46
N SER A 273 21.57 -9.78 -24.36
CA SER A 273 22.95 -9.38 -24.08
C SER A 273 23.00 -7.88 -23.81
N LEU A 274 23.34 -7.50 -22.58
CA LEU A 274 23.40 -6.12 -22.12
C LEU A 274 24.82 -5.60 -22.04
N GLU A 275 25.03 -4.38 -22.50
CA GLU A 275 26.27 -3.62 -22.32
C GLU A 275 25.94 -2.15 -22.03
N VAL A 276 26.85 -1.44 -21.36
CA VAL A 276 26.77 0.00 -21.15
C VAL A 276 27.98 0.64 -21.80
N ARG A 277 27.75 1.69 -22.60
CA ARG A 277 28.80 2.46 -23.28
C ARG A 277 28.60 3.93 -22.99
N ALA A 278 29.56 4.57 -22.32
CA ALA A 278 29.48 5.95 -21.85
C ALA A 278 28.14 6.23 -21.14
N GLY A 279 27.75 5.33 -20.24
CA GLY A 279 26.53 5.45 -19.44
C GLY A 279 25.23 5.10 -20.17
N TYR A 280 25.22 4.86 -21.49
CA TYR A 280 24.02 4.45 -22.24
C TYR A 280 23.93 2.93 -22.37
N VAL A 281 22.72 2.36 -22.23
CA VAL A 281 22.49 0.91 -22.34
C VAL A 281 22.36 0.53 -23.81
N TYR A 282 23.01 -0.57 -24.20
CA TYR A 282 22.81 -1.25 -25.47
C TYR A 282 22.37 -2.69 -25.19
N ILE A 283 21.41 -3.16 -25.98
CA ILE A 283 20.86 -4.49 -25.91
C ILE A 283 21.09 -5.17 -27.25
N ASN A 284 21.75 -6.33 -27.23
CA ASN A 284 22.11 -7.09 -28.43
C ASN A 284 22.84 -6.21 -29.47
N GLY A 285 23.76 -5.36 -28.99
CA GLY A 285 24.55 -4.43 -29.82
C GLY A 285 23.85 -3.15 -30.26
N LYS A 286 22.53 -2.99 -29.99
CA LYS A 286 21.74 -1.81 -30.39
C LYS A 286 21.46 -0.91 -29.18
N LYS A 287 21.61 0.42 -29.35
CA LYS A 287 21.31 1.38 -28.28
C LYS A 287 19.84 1.23 -27.86
N ASN A 288 19.60 1.16 -26.54
CA ASN A 288 18.25 0.98 -26.00
C ASN A 288 17.39 2.22 -26.30
N GLU A 289 16.25 2.00 -26.93
CA GLU A 289 15.24 3.03 -27.21
C GLU A 289 14.32 3.19 -26.00
N LEU A 290 14.34 4.38 -25.40
CA LEU A 290 13.57 4.68 -24.20
C LEU A 290 12.20 5.27 -24.55
N PRO A 291 11.16 5.03 -23.72
CA PRO A 291 9.86 5.64 -23.93
C PRO A 291 9.89 7.15 -23.68
N ASP A 292 8.95 7.90 -24.25
CA ASP A 292 8.90 9.37 -24.17
C ASP A 292 8.96 9.95 -22.74
N ARG A 293 8.45 9.18 -21.76
CA ARG A 293 8.40 9.56 -20.33
C ARG A 293 9.69 9.25 -19.57
N ALA A 294 10.68 8.62 -20.22
CA ALA A 294 11.95 8.27 -19.63
C ALA A 294 12.97 9.37 -19.90
N HIS A 295 13.44 10.00 -18.83
CA HIS A 295 14.41 11.08 -18.93
C HIS A 295 15.69 10.68 -18.18
N LEU A 296 16.71 10.28 -18.94
CA LEU A 296 17.99 9.93 -18.34
C LEU A 296 18.68 11.16 -17.74
N GLN A 297 19.41 10.92 -16.66
CA GLN A 297 20.25 11.92 -16.02
C GLN A 297 21.64 11.38 -15.74
N PHE A 298 22.65 12.25 -15.87
CA PHE A 298 24.06 11.95 -15.64
C PHE A 298 24.69 13.02 -14.76
N SER A 299 25.82 12.72 -14.14
CA SER A 299 26.58 13.72 -13.39
C SER A 299 27.57 14.49 -14.28
N TYR A 300 27.84 15.73 -13.87
CA TYR A 300 28.68 16.67 -14.61
C TYR A 300 29.56 17.48 -13.66
N PHE A 301 30.76 17.82 -14.10
CA PHE A 301 31.59 18.85 -13.50
C PHE A 301 31.32 20.19 -14.17
N VAL A 302 31.09 21.23 -13.36
CA VAL A 302 30.71 22.56 -13.84
C VAL A 302 31.64 23.59 -13.23
N GLN A 303 32.31 24.36 -14.09
CA GLN A 303 33.15 25.47 -13.64
C GLN A 303 32.34 26.77 -13.69
N PRO A 304 32.13 27.46 -12.56
CA PRO A 304 31.49 28.77 -12.54
C PRO A 304 32.48 29.88 -12.89
N LYS A 305 31.95 31.06 -13.27
CA LYS A 305 32.75 32.29 -13.47
C LYS A 305 33.14 32.93 -12.15
N THR A 306 32.14 33.28 -11.33
CA THR A 306 32.36 34.07 -10.11
C THR A 306 31.36 33.78 -9.00
N SER A 307 30.10 33.42 -9.32
CA SER A 307 29.04 33.22 -8.31
C SER A 307 28.82 31.75 -7.96
N GLN A 308 28.32 31.49 -6.75
CA GLN A 308 27.79 30.19 -6.38
C GLN A 308 26.45 29.92 -7.07
N PHE A 309 26.13 28.65 -7.33
CA PHE A 309 24.81 28.27 -7.82
C PHE A 309 23.82 28.19 -6.65
N ASP A 310 22.69 28.90 -6.77
CA ASP A 310 21.58 28.79 -5.82
C ASP A 310 20.70 27.56 -6.16
N PRO A 311 20.48 26.61 -5.22
CA PRO A 311 19.70 25.40 -5.49
C PRO A 311 18.25 25.66 -5.93
N MET A 312 17.60 26.68 -5.37
CA MET A 312 16.20 26.99 -5.70
C MET A 312 16.10 27.56 -7.13
N PHE A 313 17.03 28.41 -7.52
CA PHE A 313 17.15 28.94 -8.87
C PHE A 313 17.49 27.82 -9.87
N MET A 314 18.40 26.90 -9.53
CA MET A 314 18.72 25.74 -10.38
C MET A 314 17.48 24.85 -10.63
N ALA A 315 16.73 24.54 -9.58
CA ALA A 315 15.50 23.76 -9.70
C ALA A 315 14.43 24.47 -10.53
N ASN A 316 14.15 25.74 -10.24
CA ASN A 316 13.06 26.47 -10.89
C ASN A 316 13.36 26.87 -12.35
N ARG A 317 14.63 27.18 -12.67
CA ARG A 317 15.01 27.68 -14.01
C ARG A 317 15.45 26.58 -14.96
N TYR A 318 16.17 25.59 -14.45
CA TYR A 318 16.81 24.56 -15.29
C TYR A 318 16.31 23.15 -15.01
N ASP A 319 15.38 22.98 -14.06
CA ASP A 319 14.89 21.67 -13.64
C ASP A 319 16.02 20.76 -13.09
N ILE A 320 17.04 21.36 -12.45
CA ILE A 320 18.11 20.62 -11.78
C ILE A 320 17.76 20.51 -10.29
N THR A 321 17.24 19.34 -9.90
CA THR A 321 16.64 19.11 -8.57
C THR A 321 17.52 18.30 -7.62
N ASP A 322 18.47 17.52 -8.16
CA ASP A 322 19.43 16.76 -7.37
C ASP A 322 20.53 17.65 -6.78
N ARG A 323 21.18 17.16 -5.72
CA ARG A 323 22.22 17.91 -5.00
C ARG A 323 23.46 18.13 -5.87
N PHE A 324 24.09 19.28 -5.67
CA PHE A 324 25.40 19.61 -6.22
C PHE A 324 26.29 20.21 -5.13
N GLN A 325 27.60 20.04 -5.26
CA GLN A 325 28.58 20.49 -4.26
C GLN A 325 29.90 20.90 -4.91
N ILE A 326 30.66 21.76 -4.23
CA ILE A 326 32.02 22.12 -4.64
C ILE A 326 32.95 20.96 -4.25
N ILE A 327 33.84 20.57 -5.17
CA ILE A 327 34.72 19.39 -4.97
C ILE A 327 36.21 19.73 -4.90
N ASN A 328 36.60 20.98 -5.19
CA ASN A 328 38.00 21.39 -5.19
C ASN A 328 38.17 22.88 -4.84
N ASN A 329 39.42 23.29 -4.65
CA ASN A 329 39.77 24.67 -4.32
C ASN A 329 39.57 25.64 -5.49
N GLN A 330 39.46 25.14 -6.73
CA GLN A 330 39.13 25.93 -7.92
C GLN A 330 37.62 26.21 -8.07
N ASN A 331 36.82 25.86 -7.06
CA ASN A 331 35.37 26.06 -7.04
C ASN A 331 34.62 25.30 -8.16
N THR A 332 35.16 24.17 -8.62
CA THR A 332 34.44 23.29 -9.55
C THR A 332 33.32 22.59 -8.80
N TYR A 333 32.13 22.61 -9.40
CA TYR A 333 30.94 21.95 -8.87
C TYR A 333 30.77 20.56 -9.46
N TYR A 334 30.49 19.58 -8.62
CA TYR A 334 29.92 18.30 -9.00
C TYR A 334 28.40 18.36 -8.93
N PHE A 335 27.74 18.25 -10.07
CA PHE A 335 26.29 18.10 -10.15
C PHE A 335 25.94 16.62 -10.27
N SER A 336 25.18 16.09 -9.31
CA SER A 336 24.91 14.65 -9.22
C SER A 336 24.05 14.11 -10.36
N ALA A 337 23.14 14.94 -10.89
CA ALA A 337 22.23 14.55 -11.96
C ALA A 337 21.75 15.78 -12.74
N ILE A 338 21.92 15.76 -14.06
CA ILE A 338 21.35 16.72 -15.00
C ILE A 338 20.77 15.91 -16.17
N SER A 339 19.52 16.21 -16.56
CA SER A 339 18.89 15.61 -17.73
C SER A 339 19.40 16.24 -19.04
N ASP A 340 19.25 15.54 -20.17
CA ASP A 340 19.66 16.06 -21.47
C ASP A 340 18.93 17.38 -21.83
N GLU A 341 17.67 17.53 -21.40
CA GLU A 341 16.89 18.76 -21.61
C GLU A 341 17.36 19.90 -20.70
N ALA A 342 17.56 19.62 -19.41
CA ALA A 342 18.10 20.58 -18.45
C ALA A 342 19.49 21.08 -18.89
N LEU A 343 20.34 20.18 -19.37
CA LEU A 343 21.70 20.50 -19.81
C LEU A 343 21.70 21.46 -21.01
N LYS A 344 20.79 21.30 -21.99
CA LYS A 344 20.68 22.21 -23.14
C LYS A 344 20.43 23.65 -22.69
N ASN A 345 19.55 23.84 -21.71
CA ASN A 345 19.24 25.16 -21.17
C ASN A 345 20.34 25.68 -20.26
N PHE A 346 20.91 24.81 -19.42
CA PHE A 346 21.92 25.17 -18.42
C PHE A 346 23.26 25.61 -19.03
N LYS A 347 23.62 25.07 -20.21
CA LYS A 347 24.79 25.52 -20.98
C LYS A 347 24.80 27.03 -21.28
N ASN A 348 23.61 27.65 -21.37
CA ASN A 348 23.46 29.07 -21.67
C ASN A 348 23.46 29.96 -20.40
N ASN A 349 23.68 29.39 -19.22
CA ASN A 349 23.69 30.14 -17.97
C ASN A 349 24.91 31.11 -17.96
N PRO A 350 24.71 32.41 -17.67
CA PRO A 350 25.78 33.41 -17.72
C PRO A 350 26.94 33.14 -16.76
N ASN A 351 26.70 32.40 -15.67
CA ASN A 351 27.70 32.04 -14.67
C ASN A 351 28.46 30.75 -15.01
N VAL A 352 28.15 30.05 -16.10
CA VAL A 352 28.86 28.83 -16.52
C VAL A 352 30.04 29.18 -17.42
N VAL A 353 31.22 28.61 -17.12
CA VAL A 353 32.41 28.63 -18.00
C VAL A 353 32.47 27.35 -18.83
N SER A 354 32.38 26.20 -18.18
CA SER A 354 32.45 24.89 -18.83
C SER A 354 31.59 23.88 -18.09
N ILE A 355 31.07 22.91 -18.85
CA ILE A 355 30.36 21.74 -18.33
C ILE A 355 30.99 20.51 -18.96
N THR A 356 31.58 19.66 -18.13
CA THR A 356 32.26 18.44 -18.55
C THR A 356 31.50 17.23 -18.01
N PRO A 357 31.13 16.25 -18.84
CA PRO A 357 30.54 15.00 -18.37
C PRO A 357 31.46 14.30 -17.37
N ASN A 358 30.92 13.80 -16.26
CA ASN A 358 31.66 12.92 -15.35
C ASN A 358 31.52 11.48 -15.84
N ILE A 359 32.39 11.07 -16.77
CA ILE A 359 32.41 9.73 -17.37
C ILE A 359 33.74 9.06 -17.00
N GLN A 360 33.69 7.86 -16.43
CA GLN A 360 34.88 7.07 -16.10
C GLN A 360 35.59 6.54 -17.35
N GLU A 361 36.88 6.25 -17.28
CA GLU A 361 37.59 5.73 -18.44
C GLU A 361 37.21 4.28 -18.76
N LYS A 362 37.17 3.92 -20.05
CA LYS A 362 36.88 2.54 -20.45
C LYS A 362 38.03 1.63 -20.02
N GLY A 363 37.73 0.63 -19.20
CA GLY A 363 38.72 -0.31 -18.66
C GLY A 363 39.29 0.10 -17.31
N GLU A 364 38.89 1.26 -16.77
CA GLU A 364 39.10 1.60 -15.37
C GLU A 364 38.14 0.76 -14.51
N ARG A 365 38.68 -0.01 -13.56
CA ARG A 365 37.88 -0.90 -12.74
C ARG A 365 37.27 -0.17 -11.55
N ASP A 366 35.95 -0.28 -11.41
CA ASP A 366 35.25 0.09 -10.18
C ASP A 366 34.95 -1.17 -9.33
N PRO A 367 35.56 -1.35 -8.14
CA PRO A 367 35.31 -2.51 -7.29
C PRO A 367 33.86 -2.58 -6.78
N GLY A 368 33.16 -1.45 -6.73
CA GLY A 368 31.76 -1.34 -6.31
C GLY A 368 30.76 -1.78 -7.39
N ILE A 369 31.24 -2.08 -8.60
CA ILE A 369 30.40 -2.54 -9.71
C ILE A 369 30.46 -4.06 -9.82
N PHE A 370 29.29 -4.66 -10.03
CA PHE A 370 29.11 -6.08 -10.29
C PHE A 370 30.02 -6.51 -11.46
N PRO A 371 30.68 -7.69 -11.41
CA PRO A 371 30.53 -8.77 -10.43
C PRO A 371 31.43 -8.68 -9.18
N HIS A 372 32.05 -7.52 -8.91
CA HIS A 372 33.01 -7.33 -7.81
C HIS A 372 34.22 -8.27 -7.88
N ASN A 373 34.61 -8.67 -9.08
CA ASN A 373 35.74 -9.57 -9.32
C ASN A 373 36.86 -8.83 -10.07
N PRO A 374 38.14 -8.94 -9.64
CA PRO A 374 39.28 -8.28 -10.29
C PRO A 374 39.47 -8.60 -11.78
N GLN A 375 38.94 -9.72 -12.26
CA GLN A 375 39.02 -10.09 -13.68
C GLN A 375 38.21 -9.16 -14.60
N TYR A 376 37.21 -8.46 -14.04
CA TYR A 376 36.32 -7.59 -14.80
C TYR A 376 36.67 -6.13 -14.54
N ASN A 377 37.22 -5.48 -15.58
CA ASN A 377 37.53 -4.05 -15.58
C ASN A 377 36.32 -3.22 -16.02
N TRP A 378 35.18 -3.45 -15.35
CA TRP A 378 33.95 -2.71 -15.59
C TRP A 378 33.80 -1.57 -14.59
N ASN A 379 33.08 -0.54 -15.02
CA ASN A 379 32.65 0.56 -14.19
C ASN A 379 31.22 0.99 -14.52
N ASN A 380 30.78 2.09 -13.92
CA ASN A 380 29.40 2.57 -14.02
C ASN A 380 29.01 3.02 -15.45
N ASP A 381 30.00 3.48 -16.24
CA ASP A 381 29.83 4.02 -17.58
C ASP A 381 30.16 3.02 -18.69
N PHE A 382 31.02 2.04 -18.38
CA PHE A 382 31.48 1.00 -19.28
C PHE A 382 31.33 -0.37 -18.62
N PHE A 383 30.30 -1.11 -19.01
CA PHE A 383 29.90 -2.37 -18.40
C PHE A 383 29.54 -3.40 -19.46
N GLY A 384 29.82 -4.68 -19.19
CA GLY A 384 29.44 -5.78 -20.06
C GLY A 384 30.42 -6.05 -21.20
N PRO A 385 30.04 -6.90 -22.16
CA PRO A 385 28.70 -7.49 -22.31
C PRO A 385 28.36 -8.51 -21.21
N LEU A 386 27.07 -8.61 -20.87
CA LEU A 386 26.50 -9.56 -19.92
C LEU A 386 25.23 -10.19 -20.52
N TYR A 387 25.19 -11.52 -20.58
CA TYR A 387 23.96 -12.24 -20.92
C TYR A 387 23.00 -12.28 -19.72
N ILE A 388 21.73 -12.00 -19.97
CA ILE A 388 20.66 -12.02 -18.97
C ILE A 388 19.91 -13.35 -19.11
N PRO A 389 20.02 -14.27 -18.13
CA PRO A 389 19.49 -15.62 -18.32
C PRO A 389 17.97 -15.71 -18.38
N GLU A 390 17.50 -16.61 -19.24
CA GLU A 390 16.11 -17.09 -19.30
C GLU A 390 15.97 -18.49 -18.69
N ALA A 391 14.80 -18.78 -18.12
CA ALA A 391 14.53 -20.08 -17.53
C ALA A 391 14.68 -21.21 -18.57
N GLY A 392 15.40 -22.26 -18.22
CA GLY A 392 15.70 -23.40 -19.09
C GLY A 392 16.94 -23.21 -19.97
N LYS A 393 17.55 -22.02 -20.02
CA LYS A 393 18.79 -21.81 -20.77
C LYS A 393 19.96 -22.49 -20.07
N THR A 394 20.79 -23.18 -20.86
CA THR A 394 22.08 -23.72 -20.41
C THR A 394 23.23 -22.84 -20.91
N ILE A 395 24.19 -22.56 -20.03
CA ILE A 395 25.45 -21.90 -20.35
C ILE A 395 26.63 -22.78 -19.93
N ASP A 396 27.77 -22.57 -20.57
CA ASP A 396 29.05 -23.08 -20.08
C ASP A 396 29.49 -22.27 -18.86
N ILE A 397 30.02 -22.97 -17.86
CA ILE A 397 30.56 -22.36 -16.65
C ILE A 397 32.02 -22.78 -16.48
N ASN A 398 32.85 -21.77 -16.28
CA ASN A 398 34.27 -21.89 -15.93
C ASN A 398 34.61 -20.82 -14.88
N LEU A 399 35.88 -20.76 -14.44
CA LEU A 399 36.30 -19.82 -13.40
C LEU A 399 36.18 -18.34 -13.83
N GLU A 400 36.21 -18.07 -15.12
CA GLU A 400 36.05 -16.72 -15.68
C GLU A 400 34.60 -16.26 -15.66
N VAL A 401 33.68 -17.16 -16.04
CA VAL A 401 32.24 -16.90 -16.17
C VAL A 401 31.52 -16.97 -14.82
N LEU A 402 31.99 -17.83 -13.90
CA LEU A 402 31.34 -18.08 -12.62
C LEU A 402 31.03 -16.81 -11.81
N PRO A 403 31.90 -15.78 -11.70
CA PRO A 403 31.60 -14.56 -10.98
C PRO A 403 30.30 -13.86 -11.42
N LEU A 404 29.95 -13.94 -12.71
CA LEU A 404 28.72 -13.33 -13.26
C LEU A 404 27.46 -14.07 -12.83
N TYR A 405 27.51 -15.37 -12.57
CA TYR A 405 26.32 -16.18 -12.30
C TYR A 405 26.33 -16.87 -10.93
N LYS A 406 27.41 -16.71 -10.15
CA LYS A 406 27.58 -17.28 -8.81
C LYS A 406 26.34 -17.06 -7.95
N ARG A 407 25.87 -15.82 -7.87
CA ARG A 407 24.72 -15.46 -7.02
C ARG A 407 23.41 -16.03 -7.54
N ALA A 408 23.24 -16.11 -8.87
CA ALA A 408 22.09 -16.76 -9.48
C ALA A 408 22.03 -18.25 -9.12
N ILE A 409 23.14 -18.95 -9.28
CA ILE A 409 23.27 -20.38 -9.00
C ILE A 409 23.07 -20.66 -7.51
N SER A 410 23.76 -19.93 -6.64
CA SER A 410 23.79 -20.25 -5.20
C SER A 410 22.65 -19.62 -4.42
N GLU A 411 22.51 -18.28 -4.45
CA GLU A 411 21.61 -17.56 -3.55
C GLU A 411 20.18 -17.48 -4.11
N TYR A 412 19.99 -17.43 -5.43
CA TYR A 412 18.67 -17.29 -6.03
C TYR A 412 18.01 -18.63 -6.37
N GLU A 413 18.79 -19.61 -6.82
CA GLU A 413 18.30 -20.95 -7.21
C GLU A 413 18.63 -22.06 -6.20
N GLY A 414 19.27 -21.69 -5.08
CA GLY A 414 19.43 -22.52 -3.89
C GLY A 414 20.40 -23.69 -4.03
N ASN A 415 21.34 -23.64 -4.97
CA ASN A 415 22.33 -24.72 -5.14
C ASN A 415 23.55 -24.49 -4.25
N THR A 416 24.16 -25.58 -3.76
CA THR A 416 25.50 -25.46 -3.17
C THR A 416 26.51 -25.26 -4.29
N LEU A 417 27.49 -24.38 -4.06
CA LEU A 417 28.50 -24.02 -5.05
C LEU A 417 29.87 -23.94 -4.38
N GLU A 418 30.81 -24.76 -4.84
CA GLU A 418 32.17 -24.82 -4.32
C GLU A 418 33.18 -24.83 -5.47
N VAL A 419 34.33 -24.20 -5.26
CA VAL A 419 35.46 -24.26 -6.20
C VAL A 419 36.62 -24.95 -5.48
N LYS A 420 37.02 -26.12 -5.97
CA LYS A 420 38.11 -26.94 -5.40
C LYS A 420 39.02 -27.38 -6.53
N ASN A 421 40.34 -27.23 -6.38
CA ASN A 421 41.34 -27.66 -7.38
C ASN A 421 41.03 -27.18 -8.81
N LYS A 422 40.62 -25.91 -8.96
CA LYS A 422 40.19 -25.29 -10.24
C LYS A 422 38.95 -25.92 -10.90
N GLN A 423 38.26 -26.83 -10.21
CA GLN A 423 36.99 -27.41 -10.66
C GLN A 423 35.82 -26.79 -9.90
N ILE A 424 34.69 -26.66 -10.59
CA ILE A 424 33.46 -26.10 -10.04
C ILE A 424 32.53 -27.24 -9.68
N TYR A 425 32.04 -27.24 -8.46
CA TYR A 425 31.11 -28.22 -7.94
C TYR A 425 29.77 -27.54 -7.66
N ILE A 426 28.70 -28.05 -8.27
CA ILE A 426 27.32 -27.63 -8.02
C ILE A 426 26.57 -28.81 -7.42
N ASN A 427 26.02 -28.64 -6.22
CA ASN A 427 25.36 -29.73 -5.47
C ASN A 427 26.25 -30.98 -5.32
N GLY A 428 27.55 -30.77 -5.08
CA GLY A 428 28.54 -31.82 -4.89
C GLY A 428 29.02 -32.52 -6.17
N LYS A 429 28.53 -32.12 -7.36
CA LYS A 429 28.93 -32.70 -8.65
C LYS A 429 29.77 -31.72 -9.45
N VAL A 430 30.83 -32.21 -10.10
CA VAL A 430 31.62 -31.40 -11.04
C VAL A 430 30.69 -30.90 -12.16
N ALA A 431 30.71 -29.59 -12.40
CA ALA A 431 29.86 -28.93 -13.36
C ALA A 431 30.71 -28.08 -14.32
N THR A 432 30.54 -28.32 -15.61
CA THR A 432 31.07 -27.49 -16.71
C THR A 432 29.98 -26.65 -17.36
N THR A 433 28.72 -26.91 -17.02
CA THR A 433 27.54 -26.24 -17.55
C THR A 433 26.54 -25.98 -16.43
N TYR A 434 25.64 -25.02 -16.64
CA TYR A 434 24.52 -24.78 -15.74
C TYR A 434 23.26 -24.38 -16.48
N THR A 435 22.12 -24.95 -16.06
CA THR A 435 20.79 -24.63 -16.58
C THR A 435 20.02 -23.78 -15.58
N PHE A 436 19.62 -22.57 -15.98
CA PHE A 436 18.87 -21.66 -15.11
C PHE A 436 17.44 -22.11 -14.88
N LYS A 437 16.95 -22.00 -13.64
CA LYS A 437 15.57 -22.32 -13.24
C LYS A 437 14.65 -21.11 -13.33
N HIS A 438 15.18 -19.90 -13.41
CA HIS A 438 14.41 -18.66 -13.36
C HIS A 438 14.72 -17.71 -14.51
N ASP A 439 13.74 -16.89 -14.84
CA ASP A 439 13.92 -15.70 -15.67
C ASP A 439 14.60 -14.59 -14.85
N TYR A 440 15.58 -13.92 -15.44
CA TYR A 440 16.32 -12.82 -14.84
C TYR A 440 16.14 -11.51 -15.59
N TYR A 441 16.35 -10.41 -14.87
CA TYR A 441 16.15 -9.06 -15.38
C TYR A 441 17.28 -8.14 -14.93
N TRP A 442 17.52 -7.09 -15.73
CA TRP A 442 18.46 -6.03 -15.37
C TRP A 442 17.71 -4.73 -15.09
N MET A 443 17.76 -4.31 -13.82
CA MET A 443 17.00 -3.18 -13.30
C MET A 443 17.93 -1.98 -13.08
N MET A 444 17.72 -0.88 -13.79
CA MET A 444 18.55 0.33 -13.71
C MET A 444 17.71 1.58 -13.40
N GLY A 445 18.31 2.54 -12.70
CA GLY A 445 17.71 3.86 -12.52
C GLY A 445 17.83 4.71 -13.78
N ASP A 446 16.95 5.70 -13.92
CA ASP A 446 17.05 6.68 -14.99
C ASP A 446 18.08 7.76 -14.62
N ASN A 447 18.29 7.98 -13.33
CA ASN A 447 19.37 8.79 -12.80
C ASN A 447 20.65 7.95 -12.70
N ARG A 448 21.43 7.89 -13.78
CA ARG A 448 22.48 6.88 -14.00
C ARG A 448 23.64 6.97 -13.03
N HIS A 449 23.97 8.15 -12.52
CA HIS A 449 25.09 8.35 -11.58
C HIS A 449 24.62 8.50 -10.13
N ASN A 450 23.31 8.58 -9.88
CA ASN A 450 22.72 8.67 -8.54
C ASN A 450 21.64 7.58 -8.34
N SER A 451 21.99 6.33 -8.69
CA SER A 451 21.10 5.18 -8.56
C SER A 451 21.86 3.96 -8.08
N LEU A 452 21.51 3.47 -6.90
CA LEU A 452 21.87 2.13 -6.46
C LEU A 452 20.94 1.13 -7.19
N ASP A 453 21.50 0.40 -8.15
CA ASP A 453 20.75 -0.49 -9.05
C ASP A 453 21.51 -1.77 -9.41
N ALA A 454 21.07 -2.53 -10.43
CA ALA A 454 21.65 -3.81 -10.79
C ALA A 454 23.15 -3.75 -11.10
N ARG A 455 23.71 -2.58 -11.44
CA ARG A 455 25.17 -2.42 -11.55
C ARG A 455 25.90 -2.66 -10.23
N ALA A 456 25.24 -2.47 -9.08
CA ALA A 456 25.83 -2.68 -7.76
C ALA A 456 25.64 -4.10 -7.21
N TRP A 457 24.69 -4.90 -7.70
CA TRP A 457 24.40 -6.25 -7.14
C TRP A 457 24.13 -7.36 -8.16
N GLY A 458 23.97 -7.03 -9.44
CA GLY A 458 23.73 -7.96 -10.52
C GLY A 458 22.26 -8.26 -10.82
N LEU A 459 22.04 -9.47 -11.33
CA LEU A 459 20.76 -9.95 -11.88
C LEU A 459 19.61 -9.94 -10.85
N VAL A 460 18.41 -9.58 -11.31
CA VAL A 460 17.18 -9.64 -10.52
C VAL A 460 16.33 -10.83 -10.97
N PRO A 461 16.17 -11.90 -10.18
CA PRO A 461 15.30 -13.02 -10.55
C PRO A 461 13.82 -12.62 -10.51
N PHE A 462 13.00 -13.24 -11.35
CA PHE A 462 11.55 -13.05 -11.37
C PHE A 462 10.88 -13.28 -10.00
N THR A 463 11.47 -14.14 -9.17
CA THR A 463 10.99 -14.42 -7.80
C THR A 463 10.93 -13.16 -6.91
N HIS A 464 11.74 -12.16 -7.20
CA HIS A 464 11.83 -10.92 -6.43
C HIS A 464 10.89 -9.81 -6.95
N VAL A 465 10.27 -9.98 -8.11
CA VAL A 465 9.34 -8.98 -8.68
C VAL A 465 8.11 -8.85 -7.79
N VAL A 466 7.69 -7.63 -7.47
CA VAL A 466 6.47 -7.35 -6.69
C VAL A 466 5.31 -7.02 -7.62
N GLY A 467 5.51 -6.11 -8.57
CA GLY A 467 4.44 -5.69 -9.48
C GLY A 467 4.79 -4.52 -10.39
N LYS A 468 3.81 -4.10 -11.19
CA LYS A 468 3.90 -2.98 -12.12
C LYS A 468 3.31 -1.72 -11.49
N PRO A 469 4.07 -0.63 -11.30
CA PRO A 469 3.49 0.69 -11.07
C PRO A 469 2.56 1.05 -12.23
N VAL A 470 1.30 1.32 -11.93
CA VAL A 470 0.30 1.64 -12.96
C VAL A 470 -0.16 3.09 -12.87
N PHE A 471 -0.14 3.68 -11.69
CA PHE A 471 -0.83 4.95 -11.45
C PHE A 471 -0.18 5.75 -10.32
N ILE A 472 0.00 7.06 -10.54
CA ILE A 472 0.38 8.03 -9.52
C ILE A 472 -0.92 8.61 -8.96
N TRP A 473 -1.31 8.24 -7.74
CA TRP A 473 -2.57 8.71 -7.14
C TRP A 473 -2.41 10.03 -6.38
N MET A 474 -1.20 10.32 -5.91
CA MET A 474 -0.83 11.58 -5.26
C MET A 474 0.63 11.90 -5.57
N SER A 475 0.99 13.18 -5.57
CA SER A 475 2.39 13.62 -5.69
C SER A 475 2.64 14.85 -4.83
N TRP A 476 3.75 14.80 -4.08
CA TRP A 476 4.11 15.80 -3.08
C TRP A 476 5.47 16.44 -3.39
N ASN A 477 5.52 17.77 -3.38
CA ASN A 477 6.74 18.56 -3.50
C ASN A 477 7.19 19.04 -2.12
N SER A 478 8.30 18.50 -1.63
CA SER A 478 8.89 18.87 -0.34
C SER A 478 9.35 20.34 -0.29
N PHE A 479 9.63 20.97 -1.44
CA PHE A 479 10.04 22.38 -1.53
C PHE A 479 8.86 23.35 -1.70
N GLY A 480 7.64 22.85 -1.89
CA GLY A 480 6.45 23.69 -2.07
C GLY A 480 5.98 24.35 -0.77
N GLN A 481 5.17 25.40 -0.89
CA GLN A 481 4.49 26.04 0.24
C GLN A 481 2.97 25.99 0.04
N GLY A 482 2.21 25.79 1.13
CA GLY A 482 0.74 25.70 1.09
C GLY A 482 0.24 24.66 0.09
N PHE A 483 -0.73 25.03 -0.75
CA PHE A 483 -1.29 24.17 -1.80
C PHE A 483 -0.31 23.83 -2.94
N ASN A 484 0.78 24.60 -3.10
CA ASN A 484 1.83 24.30 -4.08
C ASN A 484 2.73 23.13 -3.64
N LYS A 485 2.49 22.56 -2.44
CA LYS A 485 3.08 21.27 -2.06
C LYS A 485 2.48 20.10 -2.84
N ILE A 486 1.28 20.22 -3.37
CA ILE A 486 0.67 19.16 -4.18
C ILE A 486 0.98 19.40 -5.65
N ARG A 487 1.57 18.40 -6.32
CA ARG A 487 1.82 18.44 -7.77
C ARG A 487 0.56 17.99 -8.52
N TRP A 488 -0.39 18.91 -8.68
CA TRP A 488 -1.72 18.66 -9.27
C TRP A 488 -1.64 18.06 -10.67
N GLU A 489 -0.66 18.50 -11.47
CA GLU A 489 -0.37 18.03 -12.82
C GLU A 489 0.14 16.58 -12.89
N ARG A 490 0.54 16.00 -11.75
CA ARG A 490 0.97 14.59 -11.64
C ARG A 490 -0.08 13.70 -10.98
N MET A 491 -1.04 14.27 -10.28
CA MET A 491 -2.11 13.49 -9.67
C MET A 491 -2.90 12.74 -10.74
N PHE A 492 -3.22 11.48 -10.45
CA PHE A 492 -4.02 10.62 -11.31
C PHE A 492 -3.40 10.42 -12.69
N THR A 493 -2.10 10.14 -12.73
CA THR A 493 -1.32 9.97 -13.98
C THR A 493 -0.86 8.53 -14.13
N THR A 494 -0.86 8.00 -15.36
CA THR A 494 -0.33 6.65 -15.62
C THR A 494 1.19 6.62 -15.63
N VAL A 495 1.79 5.47 -15.31
CA VAL A 495 3.26 5.36 -15.19
C VAL A 495 3.93 4.82 -16.45
N ASN A 496 3.42 3.72 -17.01
CA ASN A 496 4.10 2.94 -18.04
C ASN A 496 3.49 3.08 -19.46
N ASP A 497 2.67 4.10 -19.70
CA ASP A 497 2.07 4.33 -21.03
C ASP A 497 2.97 5.17 -21.94
N SER A 498 2.73 5.08 -23.25
CA SER A 498 3.38 5.91 -24.27
C SER A 498 2.91 7.37 -24.25
N GLY A 499 3.66 8.26 -24.90
CA GLY A 499 3.32 9.68 -25.01
C GLY A 499 3.56 10.47 -23.73
N LYS A 500 3.18 11.75 -23.75
CA LYS A 500 3.34 12.66 -22.61
C LYS A 500 2.49 12.20 -21.43
N ALA A 501 3.03 12.31 -20.22
CA ALA A 501 2.28 12.06 -19.00
C ALA A 501 1.13 13.08 -18.85
N THR A 502 -0.10 12.60 -18.70
CA THR A 502 -1.30 13.43 -18.56
C THR A 502 -2.04 13.12 -17.27
N SER A 503 -2.37 14.15 -16.49
CA SER A 503 -3.21 14.03 -15.30
C SER A 503 -4.67 13.81 -15.67
N PHE A 504 -5.26 12.75 -15.12
CA PHE A 504 -6.70 12.49 -15.19
C PHE A 504 -7.47 13.05 -13.99
N PHE A 505 -6.86 13.88 -13.15
CA PHE A 505 -7.48 14.38 -11.93
C PHE A 505 -8.71 15.25 -12.22
N ILE A 506 -8.58 16.23 -13.12
CA ILE A 506 -9.71 17.10 -13.50
C ILE A 506 -10.81 16.30 -14.23
N PRO A 507 -10.52 15.46 -15.24
CA PRO A 507 -11.52 14.57 -15.83
C PRO A 507 -12.23 13.69 -14.78
N PHE A 508 -11.50 13.15 -13.82
CA PHE A 508 -12.06 12.36 -12.73
C PHE A 508 -13.02 13.18 -11.85
N LEU A 509 -12.65 14.41 -11.47
CA LEU A 509 -13.54 15.29 -10.69
C LEU A 509 -14.81 15.65 -11.47
N ILE A 510 -14.70 15.91 -12.77
CA ILE A 510 -15.87 16.17 -13.63
C ILE A 510 -16.78 14.95 -13.67
N LEU A 511 -16.23 13.75 -13.88
CA LEU A 511 -17.00 12.49 -13.86
C LEU A 511 -17.62 12.23 -12.49
N LEU A 512 -16.91 12.51 -11.40
CA LEU A 512 -17.42 12.36 -10.05
C LEU A 512 -18.59 13.31 -9.77
N VAL A 513 -18.46 14.59 -10.15
CA VAL A 513 -19.55 15.56 -10.03
C VAL A 513 -20.73 15.16 -10.92
N ALA A 514 -20.49 14.75 -12.17
CA ALA A 514 -21.53 14.26 -13.07
C ALA A 514 -22.24 13.03 -12.49
N PHE A 515 -21.51 12.09 -11.91
CA PHE A 515 -22.05 10.91 -11.23
C PHE A 515 -22.91 11.29 -10.01
N ILE A 516 -22.44 12.23 -9.18
CA ILE A 516 -23.20 12.73 -8.03
C ILE A 516 -24.49 13.42 -8.50
N LEU A 517 -24.43 14.26 -9.53
CA LEU A 517 -25.58 14.94 -10.10
C LEU A 517 -26.57 13.96 -10.74
N PHE A 518 -26.07 12.97 -11.49
CA PHE A 518 -26.88 11.91 -12.08
C PHE A 518 -27.58 11.07 -11.00
N ASN A 519 -26.86 10.66 -9.96
CA ASN A 519 -27.44 9.91 -8.85
C ASN A 519 -28.50 10.73 -8.11
N LYS A 520 -28.27 12.03 -7.92
CA LYS A 520 -29.26 12.96 -7.35
C LYS A 520 -30.50 13.11 -8.23
N TRP A 521 -30.33 13.23 -9.55
CA TRP A 521 -31.42 13.29 -10.52
C TRP A 521 -32.22 11.98 -10.55
N PHE A 522 -31.52 10.84 -10.57
CA PHE A 522 -32.11 9.51 -10.55
C PHE A 522 -32.93 9.26 -9.27
N GLN A 523 -32.39 9.62 -8.10
CA GLN A 523 -33.11 9.56 -6.83
C GLN A 523 -34.35 10.46 -6.85
N LYS A 524 -34.25 11.71 -7.34
CA LYS A 524 -35.38 12.63 -7.44
C LYS A 524 -36.49 12.09 -8.36
N ASN A 525 -36.14 11.42 -9.45
CA ASN A 525 -37.13 10.82 -10.35
C ASN A 525 -37.77 9.57 -9.75
N ARG A 526 -37.01 8.76 -9.02
CA ARG A 526 -37.54 7.64 -8.22
C ARG A 526 -38.50 8.15 -7.14
N GLU A 527 -38.13 9.22 -6.44
CA GLU A 527 -39.00 9.90 -5.49
C GLU A 527 -40.26 10.47 -6.16
N LYS A 528 -40.17 11.09 -7.34
CA LYS A 528 -41.36 11.55 -8.10
C LYS A 528 -42.29 10.41 -8.51
N LEU A 529 -41.74 9.26 -8.90
CA LEU A 529 -42.49 8.04 -9.20
C LEU A 529 -43.20 7.50 -7.94
N ILE A 530 -42.52 7.51 -6.80
CA ILE A 530 -43.07 7.05 -5.50
C ILE A 530 -44.11 8.04 -4.93
N VAL A 531 -43.88 9.35 -5.08
CA VAL A 531 -44.79 10.43 -4.64
C VAL A 531 -46.06 10.49 -5.49
N LYS A 532 -46.03 10.01 -6.74
CA LYS A 532 -47.25 9.83 -7.55
C LYS A 532 -48.15 8.71 -7.00
N THR A 533 -47.66 7.90 -6.06
CA THR A 533 -48.35 6.72 -5.53
C THR A 533 -48.90 6.91 -4.11
N ILE A 534 -48.42 7.89 -3.31
CA ILE A 534 -48.84 8.04 -1.90
C ILE A 534 -48.91 9.53 -1.53
N GLY A 535 -50.10 9.99 -1.13
CA GLY A 535 -50.42 11.39 -0.79
C GLY A 535 -50.11 11.78 0.66
N THR A 536 -49.63 13.02 0.82
CA THR A 536 -49.57 13.85 2.04
C THR A 536 -49.21 13.17 3.37
N GLU A 537 -47.91 12.90 3.55
CA GLU A 537 -47.27 12.71 4.86
C GLU A 537 -46.16 13.75 5.05
N LYS A 538 -45.98 14.23 6.30
CA LYS A 538 -44.94 15.19 6.68
C LYS A 538 -43.55 14.70 6.23
N LYS A 539 -42.87 15.49 5.39
CA LYS A 539 -41.66 15.03 4.69
C LYS A 539 -40.40 15.14 5.56
N TYR A 540 -39.91 13.99 6.02
CA TYR A 540 -38.58 13.91 6.64
C TYR A 540 -37.48 14.24 5.62
N SER A 541 -36.49 15.01 6.08
CA SER A 541 -35.48 15.58 5.19
C SER A 541 -34.57 14.53 4.58
N SER A 542 -34.31 14.67 3.28
CA SER A 542 -33.43 13.77 2.53
C SER A 542 -31.97 13.84 3.00
N VAL A 543 -31.23 12.75 2.75
CA VAL A 543 -29.76 12.72 2.94
C VAL A 543 -29.09 13.88 2.21
N ALA A 544 -29.54 14.20 1.00
CA ALA A 544 -28.95 15.26 0.17
C ALA A 544 -29.04 16.65 0.81
N ASN A 545 -30.20 17.00 1.40
CA ASN A 545 -30.35 18.29 2.08
C ASN A 545 -29.50 18.38 3.36
N ARG A 546 -29.33 17.26 4.05
CA ARG A 546 -28.48 17.17 5.25
C ARG A 546 -26.99 17.24 4.92
N ILE A 547 -26.55 16.62 3.81
CA ILE A 547 -25.18 16.77 3.28
C ILE A 547 -24.93 18.22 2.88
N LYS A 548 -25.88 18.86 2.17
CA LYS A 548 -25.80 20.28 1.80
C LYS A 548 -25.62 21.16 3.04
N ALA A 549 -26.42 20.94 4.09
CA ALA A 549 -26.31 21.69 5.34
C ALA A 549 -24.94 21.49 6.00
N ALA A 550 -24.48 20.24 6.13
CA ALA A 550 -23.19 19.94 6.74
C ALA A 550 -22.00 20.55 5.98
N PHE A 551 -22.06 20.59 4.65
CA PHE A 551 -21.04 21.23 3.82
C PHE A 551 -21.01 22.76 4.03
N ILE A 552 -22.17 23.42 4.03
CA ILE A 552 -22.26 24.87 4.29
C ILE A 552 -21.72 25.20 5.68
N ASP A 553 -22.11 24.42 6.69
CA ASP A 553 -21.63 24.60 8.07
C ASP A 553 -20.11 24.44 8.18
N SER A 554 -19.52 23.49 7.44
CA SER A 554 -18.07 23.28 7.42
C SER A 554 -17.34 24.50 6.84
N VAL A 555 -17.87 25.08 5.75
CA VAL A 555 -17.30 26.31 5.15
C VAL A 555 -17.40 27.49 6.12
N ILE A 556 -18.55 27.66 6.78
CA ILE A 556 -18.77 28.74 7.76
C ILE A 556 -17.82 28.59 8.94
N LEU A 557 -17.65 27.37 9.47
CA LEU A 557 -16.73 27.11 10.59
C LEU A 557 -15.27 27.40 10.21
N VAL A 558 -14.83 26.97 9.03
CA VAL A 558 -13.48 27.28 8.53
C VAL A 558 -13.30 28.78 8.36
N GLY A 559 -14.28 29.47 7.78
CA GLY A 559 -14.27 30.92 7.63
C GLY A 559 -14.26 31.67 8.96
N ALA A 560 -15.03 31.21 9.95
CA ALA A 560 -15.07 31.81 11.28
C ALA A 560 -13.74 31.62 12.04
N ILE A 561 -13.14 30.42 11.96
CA ILE A 561 -11.83 30.15 12.57
C ILE A 561 -10.75 30.99 11.89
N TYR A 562 -10.78 31.10 10.57
CA TYR A 562 -9.86 31.93 9.80
C TYR A 562 -10.00 33.43 10.16
N LEU A 563 -11.21 33.97 10.14
CA LEU A 563 -11.48 35.36 10.52
C LEU A 563 -11.02 35.65 11.96
N THR A 564 -11.24 34.70 12.87
CA THR A 564 -10.76 34.82 14.26
C THR A 564 -9.24 34.83 14.32
N SER A 565 -8.55 34.05 13.48
CA SER A 565 -7.10 34.08 13.35
C SER A 565 -6.59 35.43 12.84
N GLU A 566 -7.27 36.03 11.85
CA GLU A 566 -6.93 37.37 11.33
C GLU A 566 -7.18 38.46 12.38
N ILE A 567 -8.30 38.39 13.10
CA ILE A 567 -8.59 39.31 14.21
C ILE A 567 -7.51 39.20 15.29
N PHE A 568 -7.08 37.98 15.65
CA PHE A 568 -5.98 37.80 16.59
C PHE A 568 -4.62 38.26 16.09
N ALA A 569 -4.45 38.46 14.79
CA ALA A 569 -3.25 39.06 14.22
C ALA A 569 -3.23 40.59 14.38
N LEU A 570 -4.38 41.23 14.68
CA LEU A 570 -4.48 42.67 14.93
C LEU A 570 -4.06 43.07 16.36
N PHE A 571 -3.83 42.12 17.25
CA PHE A 571 -3.46 42.36 18.64
C PHE A 571 -2.07 41.80 18.93
N ASP A 572 -1.22 42.62 19.54
CA ASP A 572 0.10 42.16 19.98
C ASP A 572 -0.02 41.09 21.07
N SER A 573 0.73 40.01 20.91
CA SER A 573 1.01 39.01 21.96
C SER A 573 -0.14 38.15 22.51
N ILE A 574 -1.13 37.76 21.71
CA ILE A 574 -2.12 36.74 22.17
C ILE A 574 -1.45 35.35 22.30
N PRO A 575 -1.48 34.71 23.49
CA PRO A 575 -0.91 33.38 23.69
C PRO A 575 -1.57 32.31 22.81
N ASN A 576 -0.78 31.37 22.27
CA ASN A 576 -1.28 30.30 21.41
C ASN A 576 -2.38 29.45 22.08
N ILE A 577 -2.31 29.27 23.40
CA ILE A 577 -3.33 28.53 24.15
C ILE A 577 -4.70 29.21 24.07
N VAL A 578 -4.74 30.55 24.09
CA VAL A 578 -5.98 31.33 23.97
C VAL A 578 -6.56 31.19 22.56
N LYS A 579 -5.70 31.23 21.52
CA LYS A 579 -6.12 31.04 20.12
C LYS A 579 -6.74 29.65 19.89
N ILE A 580 -6.12 28.62 20.48
CA ILE A 580 -6.61 27.24 20.44
C ILE A 580 -7.94 27.13 21.17
N ILE A 581 -8.04 27.67 22.40
CA ILE A 581 -9.27 27.63 23.20
C ILE A 581 -10.43 28.29 22.44
N VAL A 582 -10.23 29.49 21.88
CA VAL A 582 -11.30 30.19 21.15
C VAL A 582 -11.69 29.43 19.88
N SER A 583 -10.73 28.87 19.14
CA SER A 583 -11.03 28.07 17.95
C SER A 583 -11.81 26.80 18.29
N VAL A 584 -11.47 26.14 19.40
CA VAL A 584 -12.20 24.98 19.92
C VAL A 584 -13.60 25.37 20.37
N ILE A 585 -13.76 26.50 21.06
CA ILE A 585 -15.07 27.01 21.48
C ILE A 585 -15.97 27.28 20.28
N ILE A 586 -15.46 27.95 19.23
CA ILE A 586 -16.20 28.21 17.99
C ILE A 586 -16.64 26.89 17.34
N PHE A 587 -15.72 25.94 17.21
CA PHE A 587 -16.01 24.64 16.62
C PHE A 587 -17.05 23.86 17.42
N VAL A 588 -16.92 23.82 18.74
CA VAL A 588 -17.73 22.99 19.63
C VAL A 588 -19.13 23.58 19.88
N LEU A 589 -19.26 24.90 19.99
CA LEU A 589 -20.52 25.54 20.37
C LEU A 589 -21.39 25.97 19.18
N TYR A 590 -20.83 26.13 17.98
CA TYR A 590 -21.58 26.62 16.81
C TYR A 590 -22.86 25.82 16.52
N ASP A 591 -22.76 24.50 16.36
CA ASP A 591 -23.92 23.66 16.03
C ASP A 591 -24.88 23.48 17.22
N PRO A 592 -24.44 23.12 18.44
CA PRO A 592 -25.33 22.96 19.59
C PRO A 592 -26.13 24.21 19.95
N LEU A 593 -25.49 25.38 19.91
CA LEU A 593 -26.11 26.64 20.31
C LEU A 593 -27.18 27.03 19.29
N LEU A 594 -26.85 27.03 17.99
CA LEU A 594 -27.82 27.37 16.93
C LEU A 594 -28.94 26.33 16.80
N THR A 595 -28.61 25.04 16.93
CA THR A 595 -29.61 23.97 16.83
C THR A 595 -30.62 24.01 17.98
N SER A 596 -30.19 24.35 19.20
CA SER A 596 -31.09 24.46 20.36
C SER A 596 -31.91 25.76 20.39
N MET A 597 -31.34 26.87 19.92
CA MET A 597 -32.02 28.17 19.94
C MET A 597 -32.94 28.39 18.72
N ASN A 598 -32.49 27.98 17.53
CA ASN A 598 -33.14 28.34 16.26
C ASN A 598 -33.67 27.13 15.49
N GLY A 599 -33.58 25.93 16.08
CA GLY A 599 -33.98 24.69 15.41
C GLY A 599 -33.08 24.33 14.22
N GLY A 600 -31.84 24.84 14.16
CA GLY A 600 -30.84 24.44 13.17
C GLY A 600 -29.74 25.48 12.98
N THR A 601 -28.62 25.03 12.41
CA THR A 601 -27.49 25.88 12.01
C THR A 601 -27.80 26.74 10.77
N ILE A 602 -26.86 27.58 10.37
CA ILE A 602 -26.98 28.37 9.13
C ILE A 602 -27.09 27.44 7.91
N GLY A 603 -26.32 26.36 7.87
CA GLY A 603 -26.42 25.34 6.82
C GLY A 603 -27.78 24.66 6.77
N HIS A 604 -28.41 24.39 7.92
CA HIS A 604 -29.78 23.87 7.97
C HIS A 604 -30.77 24.88 7.38
N SER A 605 -30.66 26.16 7.76
CA SER A 605 -31.52 27.23 7.23
C SER A 605 -31.36 27.39 5.71
N ALA A 606 -30.12 27.47 5.21
CA ALA A 606 -29.80 27.56 3.77
C ALA A 606 -30.21 26.30 2.96
N SER A 607 -30.43 25.18 3.66
CA SER A 607 -30.91 23.94 3.07
C SER A 607 -32.43 23.75 3.24
N LYS A 608 -33.14 24.73 3.81
CA LYS A 608 -34.58 24.69 4.10
C LYS A 608 -34.97 23.49 4.98
N ILE A 609 -34.15 23.17 5.98
CA ILE A 609 -34.39 22.07 6.91
C ILE A 609 -34.32 22.56 8.35
N THR A 610 -34.95 21.81 9.26
CA THR A 610 -34.94 22.17 10.68
C THR A 610 -34.94 20.94 11.57
N VAL A 611 -34.23 21.03 12.68
CA VAL A 611 -34.13 20.01 13.73
C VAL A 611 -35.26 20.23 14.73
N ARG A 612 -35.97 19.16 15.06
CA ARG A 612 -37.08 19.13 16.02
C ARG A 612 -36.93 17.98 17.00
N LYS A 613 -37.61 18.09 18.14
CA LYS A 613 -37.74 16.99 19.10
C LYS A 613 -38.60 15.89 18.49
N ASP A 614 -38.16 14.64 18.59
CA ASP A 614 -38.93 13.50 18.08
C ASP A 614 -40.22 13.31 18.91
N GLY A 615 -41.36 13.29 18.23
CA GLY A 615 -42.69 13.21 18.85
C GLY A 615 -43.33 14.56 19.21
N GLU A 616 -42.55 15.66 19.26
CA GLU A 616 -43.04 17.01 19.56
C GLU A 616 -42.47 18.00 18.54
N PHE A 617 -43.05 18.00 17.33
CA PHE A 617 -42.52 18.71 16.16
C PHE A 617 -42.56 20.26 16.26
N ASP A 618 -43.28 20.80 17.23
CA ASP A 618 -43.33 22.25 17.50
C ASP A 618 -42.20 22.72 18.43
N LYS A 619 -41.41 21.78 18.98
CA LYS A 619 -40.33 22.09 19.93
C LYS A 619 -38.93 21.82 19.37
N TYR A 620 -38.01 22.70 19.73
CA TYR A 620 -36.58 22.48 19.50
C TYR A 620 -36.02 21.51 20.54
N ILE A 621 -34.87 20.91 20.22
CA ILE A 621 -34.15 20.10 21.19
C ILE A 621 -33.43 21.01 22.19
N SER A 622 -33.36 20.58 23.46
CA SER A 622 -32.62 21.30 24.49
C SER A 622 -31.12 21.36 24.18
N PHE A 623 -30.42 22.35 24.74
CA PHE A 623 -28.97 22.49 24.55
C PHE A 623 -28.17 21.22 24.88
N PRO A 624 -28.42 20.50 26.00
CA PRO A 624 -27.73 19.23 26.27
C PRO A 624 -27.96 18.18 25.16
N ASN A 625 -29.18 18.07 24.64
CA ASN A 625 -29.49 17.15 23.54
C ASN A 625 -28.85 17.59 22.22
N ALA A 626 -28.79 18.90 21.95
CA ALA A 626 -28.09 19.46 20.79
C ALA A 626 -26.56 19.22 20.89
N PHE A 627 -25.99 19.33 22.09
CA PHE A 627 -24.58 19.05 22.35
C PHE A 627 -24.26 17.57 22.16
N ILE A 628 -25.09 16.67 22.70
CA ILE A 628 -24.98 15.23 22.45
C ILE A 628 -25.10 14.93 20.95
N ARG A 629 -26.07 15.54 20.27
CA ARG A 629 -26.24 15.41 18.82
C ARG A 629 -24.97 15.79 18.07
N PHE A 630 -24.38 16.94 18.39
CA PHE A 630 -23.14 17.43 17.80
C PHE A 630 -21.96 16.49 18.09
N LEU A 631 -21.80 16.05 19.34
CA LEU A 631 -20.72 15.15 19.73
C LEU A 631 -20.77 13.85 18.91
N PHE A 632 -21.95 13.24 18.76
CA PHE A 632 -22.13 12.04 17.94
C PHE A 632 -21.95 12.33 16.44
N LYS A 633 -22.38 13.49 15.97
CA LYS A 633 -22.19 13.92 14.58
C LYS A 633 -20.72 14.10 14.22
N VAL A 634 -19.93 14.74 15.10
CA VAL A 634 -18.48 14.96 14.88
C VAL A 634 -17.68 13.68 15.03
N THR A 635 -17.97 12.86 16.06
CA THR A 635 -17.24 11.61 16.30
C THR A 635 -17.48 10.57 15.20
N LEU A 636 -18.69 10.50 14.66
CA LEU A 636 -19.04 9.55 13.61
C LEU A 636 -18.84 10.12 12.19
N GLY A 637 -18.71 11.44 12.03
CA GLY A 637 -18.57 12.09 10.72
C GLY A 637 -19.68 11.68 9.74
N TRP A 638 -19.29 11.28 8.53
CA TRP A 638 -20.22 10.82 7.50
C TRP A 638 -20.98 9.54 7.87
N ILE A 639 -20.42 8.71 8.77
CA ILE A 639 -21.07 7.47 9.25
C ILE A 639 -22.37 7.80 9.97
N SER A 640 -22.47 8.97 10.61
CA SER A 640 -23.68 9.42 11.29
C SER A 640 -24.93 9.44 10.39
N LEU A 641 -24.75 9.64 9.08
CA LEU A 641 -25.84 9.80 8.10
C LEU A 641 -26.33 8.47 7.49
N LEU A 642 -25.65 7.34 7.73
CA LEU A 642 -25.96 6.06 7.07
C LEU A 642 -27.35 5.52 7.38
N THR A 643 -27.86 5.78 8.59
CA THR A 643 -29.17 5.25 9.01
C THR A 643 -30.34 5.96 8.35
N ILE A 644 -30.14 7.13 7.73
CA ILE A 644 -31.20 7.99 7.20
C ILE A 644 -32.01 7.28 6.11
N THR A 645 -31.40 6.43 5.30
CA THR A 645 -32.09 5.68 4.22
C THR A 645 -32.81 4.43 4.71
N GLY A 646 -32.49 3.96 5.93
CA GLY A 646 -32.98 2.69 6.48
C GLY A 646 -34.12 2.82 7.48
N ASN A 647 -34.69 4.02 7.68
CA ASN A 647 -35.82 4.21 8.60
C ASN A 647 -36.82 5.26 8.10
N GLU A 648 -38.10 5.06 8.46
CA GLU A 648 -39.23 5.88 8.01
C GLU A 648 -39.09 7.36 8.40
N LYS A 649 -38.57 7.63 9.61
CA LYS A 649 -38.32 8.99 10.11
C LYS A 649 -37.03 9.64 9.56
N LYS A 650 -36.30 8.94 8.69
CA LYS A 650 -35.00 9.32 8.12
C LYS A 650 -34.00 9.85 9.16
N LYS A 651 -33.97 9.24 10.34
CA LYS A 651 -33.06 9.64 11.42
C LYS A 651 -31.63 9.21 11.13
N ALA A 652 -30.70 10.13 11.38
CA ALA A 652 -29.28 9.84 11.50
C ALA A 652 -28.98 9.22 12.87
N ILE A 653 -27.80 8.62 13.05
CA ILE A 653 -27.38 8.02 14.32
C ILE A 653 -27.44 9.05 15.46
N HIS A 654 -26.93 10.26 15.21
CA HIS A 654 -26.99 11.34 16.18
C HIS A 654 -28.41 11.81 16.48
N ASP A 655 -29.35 11.63 15.56
CA ASP A 655 -30.75 12.02 15.79
C ASP A 655 -31.44 11.03 16.75
N TYR A 656 -31.10 9.74 16.69
CA TYR A 656 -31.58 8.75 17.65
C TYR A 656 -31.13 9.06 19.07
N VAL A 657 -29.83 9.31 19.25
CA VAL A 657 -29.25 9.59 20.57
C VAL A 657 -29.80 10.90 21.14
N ALA A 658 -29.95 11.92 20.31
CA ALA A 658 -30.45 13.22 20.73
C ALA A 658 -31.98 13.33 20.81
N LYS A 659 -32.71 12.22 20.58
CA LYS A 659 -34.19 12.20 20.49
C LYS A 659 -34.73 13.31 19.58
N SER A 660 -34.14 13.43 18.39
CA SER A 660 -34.45 14.47 17.41
C SER A 660 -34.85 13.87 16.06
N VAL A 661 -35.40 14.73 15.21
CA VAL A 661 -35.72 14.47 13.80
C VAL A 661 -35.38 15.70 12.98
N VAL A 662 -35.07 15.53 11.70
CA VAL A 662 -34.89 16.65 10.78
C VAL A 662 -35.96 16.60 9.71
N ILE A 663 -36.73 17.68 9.63
CA ILE A 663 -37.85 17.85 8.70
C ILE A 663 -37.51 18.96 7.70
N ASP A 664 -38.06 18.85 6.50
CA ASP A 664 -38.01 19.96 5.54
C ASP A 664 -38.91 21.09 6.06
N LYS A 665 -38.47 22.34 5.98
CA LYS A 665 -39.33 23.51 6.26
C LYS A 665 -40.32 23.61 5.10
N GLU A 666 -41.62 23.52 5.38
CA GLU A 666 -42.64 23.86 4.38
C GLU A 666 -42.42 25.32 3.95
N GLY A 667 -42.50 25.55 2.65
CA GLY A 667 -42.18 26.83 2.02
C GLY A 667 -43.19 27.90 2.33
#